data_AF-A0A4Q7QQD9-F1
#
_entry.id   AF-A0A4Q7QQD9-F1
#
_cell.length_a   1.000
_cell.length_b   1.000
_cell.length_c   1.000
_cell.angle_alpha   90.00
_cell.angle_beta   90.00
_cell.angle_gamma   90.00
#
_symmetry.space_group_name_H-M   'P 1'
#
loop_
_entity.id
_entity.type
_entity.pdbx_description
1 polymer ?
#
loop_
_entity_poly.entity_id
_entity_poly.type
_entity_poly.pdbx_seq_one_letter_code
_entity_poly.pdbx_strand_id
1 'polypeptide(L)'
;MSNGYFALILHAHLPYVRHNEANRLEERWVFEALSESYIPLIWVLEEQPESLSWTLSFSPPLLELLNDPVIQKRYLEHLDSTLKLIKKEKSFSKNKQEKEIISFYEKRYKKVMDTYQNHDCQIIQAFKSFMDEGKITCITSAATHAFLPYVQTEQGVKAQILAGINTYEKYFGSKPTGFWLPECAYSPGVDKILADAGIRYTFVDEQTLLKSKPVPSKGIGAPVYSPHGVALFPRNQFISETIWNSSIGYPGDFDYREFYRDVAYERDFDYIKGFIHPDGIRVDTSLKYWRITGDTENKDWYNRTYAEEKVKQHSNDFNIRIKDYLHNNKQSFPPQLITAPFDAELFGHWWFEGPEFLLQSMKVSNERSISWITPQEFLHRHYQDLDTVRPSFSTWGRNGTGEVWLNNENAWMYRHLHYCEKKLVELAAKLSTEKVNIVIERYANQMVREWMLAASSDWAFIIEGNSAAQYAKDRFQEHIERFHTLYEAIQNESYNVKEISEYENEYPFIMISLWHYFKNQHDLYVNMQYAEEDRKGKKILMLSWEFPPMVVGGLSRHVFDLSRKLTDLGHEVYVLTSSVDGYPEYEINNGVHVYRIKGKQPSFESFFHWTGSLNLAMADYAIELSKKIKFDCIHAHDWLVSVAALAVKRDLELPLITTIHATEHGRNNGITSPLQYEINQKEWELMDGSDSLIVCSTYMKKELTDVFQIPEDKIAILPNGIDPQQIIAESSNDELNGDNRSDNELLLFSVGRLVKEKGFQTIVEAADILRNKGLQVKFVIAGKGPLFDELNEMVRKKHLENHVHLAGFVSDEERNTWFAKADAALFPSHYEPFGIVALEGMAAGKLTIVSDTGGLKEIIEHEETGLKIYPNDPHSIVWAVEYMIANREHCKEMTRKGEETARTVFSWDSIAEKTADLYNKVQNNTAKVGGMV
;
A
#
# COMPACT_ATOMS: atom_id res chain seq x y z
N MET A 1 7.03 32.12 34.74
CA MET A 1 6.84 30.92 33.89
C MET A 1 6.00 29.94 34.69
N SER A 2 4.94 29.37 34.13
CA SER A 2 4.15 28.36 34.86
C SER A 2 5.00 27.11 35.08
N ASN A 3 4.74 26.35 36.15
CA ASN A 3 5.47 25.11 36.45
C ASN A 3 5.03 23.92 35.57
N GLY A 4 4.32 24.18 34.46
CA GLY A 4 3.69 23.19 33.58
C GLY A 4 2.23 23.50 33.26
N TYR A 5 1.56 22.57 32.58
CA TYR A 5 0.19 22.68 32.11
C TYR A 5 -0.62 21.40 32.30
N PHE A 6 -1.94 21.56 32.39
CA PHE A 6 -2.92 20.47 32.36
C PHE A 6 -3.83 20.62 31.13
N ALA A 7 -3.97 19.56 30.34
CA ALA A 7 -4.86 19.50 29.18
C ALA A 7 -5.94 18.44 29.42
N LEU A 8 -7.19 18.89 29.52
CA LEU A 8 -8.37 18.02 29.54
C LEU A 8 -8.88 17.79 28.12
N ILE A 9 -9.09 16.52 27.77
CA ILE A 9 -9.68 16.11 26.50
C ILE A 9 -10.87 15.21 26.80
N LEU A 10 -12.05 15.56 26.30
CA LEU A 10 -13.23 14.71 26.35
C LEU A 10 -13.50 14.13 24.96
N HIS A 11 -13.77 12.83 24.89
CA HIS A 11 -14.11 12.14 23.65
C HIS A 11 -15.61 11.83 23.61
N ALA A 12 -16.38 12.55 22.79
CA ALA A 12 -17.82 12.30 22.60
C ALA A 12 -18.06 11.41 21.37
N HIS A 13 -18.54 10.19 21.62
CA HIS A 13 -18.77 9.20 20.59
C HIS A 13 -19.93 8.27 20.92
N LEU A 14 -20.75 8.01 19.90
CA LEU A 14 -21.73 6.94 19.87
C LEU A 14 -21.72 6.32 18.46
N PRO A 15 -21.95 5.00 18.32
CA PRO A 15 -22.13 4.38 17.01
C PRO A 15 -23.35 4.96 16.28
N TYR A 16 -23.39 4.83 14.96
CA TYR A 16 -24.55 5.27 14.17
C TYR A 16 -25.74 4.33 14.37
N VAL A 17 -26.68 4.73 15.24
CA VAL A 17 -27.82 3.93 15.71
C VAL A 17 -29.19 4.48 15.27
N ARG A 18 -29.23 5.19 14.13
CA ARG A 18 -30.46 5.75 13.57
C ARG A 18 -31.29 4.66 12.89
N HIS A 19 -32.59 4.56 13.23
CA HIS A 19 -33.51 3.58 12.66
C HIS A 19 -34.77 4.23 12.06
N ASN A 20 -35.34 3.61 11.03
CA ASN A 20 -36.62 4.05 10.47
C ASN A 20 -37.77 3.79 11.46
N GLU A 21 -37.77 2.63 12.14
CA GLU A 21 -38.75 2.28 13.16
C GLU A 21 -38.59 3.13 14.41
N ALA A 22 -39.72 3.52 15.02
CA ALA A 22 -39.70 4.22 16.30
C ALA A 22 -39.48 3.25 17.48
N ASN A 23 -38.99 3.80 18.60
CA ASN A 23 -38.79 3.09 19.88
C ASN A 23 -37.71 2.02 19.88
N ARG A 24 -36.76 2.04 18.94
CA ARG A 24 -35.58 1.17 18.99
C ARG A 24 -34.76 1.43 20.26
N LEU A 25 -34.29 0.35 20.89
CA LEU A 25 -33.61 0.40 22.19
C LEU A 25 -32.32 1.23 22.12
N GLU A 26 -31.64 1.20 20.97
CA GLU A 26 -30.30 1.72 20.80
C GLU A 26 -30.29 3.24 20.57
N GLU A 27 -31.37 3.83 20.03
CA GLU A 27 -31.51 5.29 19.93
C GLU A 27 -31.51 5.97 21.30
N ARG A 28 -31.89 5.23 22.35
CA ARG A 28 -31.89 5.73 23.72
C ARG A 28 -30.51 6.11 24.22
N TRP A 29 -29.45 5.46 23.71
CA TRP A 29 -28.07 5.83 24.07
C TRP A 29 -27.80 7.30 23.73
N VAL A 30 -28.33 7.78 22.60
CA VAL A 30 -28.22 9.19 22.18
C VAL A 30 -29.01 10.10 23.12
N PHE A 31 -30.24 9.69 23.50
CA PHE A 31 -31.10 10.49 24.37
C PHE A 31 -30.55 10.62 25.79
N GLU A 32 -29.96 9.55 26.31
CA GLU A 32 -29.32 9.49 27.62
C GLU A 32 -28.04 10.33 27.61
N ALA A 33 -27.18 10.18 26.59
CA ALA A 33 -25.98 10.99 26.45
C ALA A 33 -26.29 12.50 26.32
N LEU A 34 -27.32 12.87 25.55
CA LEU A 34 -27.80 14.25 25.45
C LEU A 34 -28.25 14.83 26.80
N SER A 35 -29.11 14.09 27.50
CA SER A 35 -29.76 14.55 28.74
C SER A 35 -28.81 14.58 29.93
N GLU A 36 -27.89 13.60 29.99
CA GLU A 36 -27.04 13.38 31.15
C GLU A 36 -25.64 13.93 30.98
N SER A 37 -25.09 14.03 29.75
CA SER A 37 -23.73 14.50 29.49
C SER A 37 -23.67 15.77 28.64
N TYR A 38 -24.08 15.75 27.38
CA TYR A 38 -23.77 16.85 26.44
C TYR A 38 -24.44 18.18 26.79
N ILE A 39 -25.73 18.17 27.16
CA ILE A 39 -26.42 19.40 27.60
C ILE A 39 -25.85 19.88 28.94
N PRO A 40 -25.59 19.02 29.95
CA PRO A 40 -24.86 19.42 31.13
C PRO A 40 -23.46 20.00 30.89
N LEU A 41 -22.72 19.52 29.86
CA LEU A 41 -21.44 20.11 29.47
C LEU A 41 -21.59 21.53 28.89
N ILE A 42 -22.72 21.85 28.26
CA ILE A 42 -23.04 23.24 27.88
C ILE A 42 -23.15 24.11 29.14
N TRP A 43 -23.82 23.64 30.19
CA TRP A 43 -23.88 24.39 31.45
C TRP A 43 -22.50 24.60 32.08
N VAL A 44 -21.57 23.66 31.89
CA VAL A 44 -20.16 23.85 32.30
C VAL A 44 -19.54 24.99 31.49
N LEU A 45 -19.72 25.05 30.17
CA LEU A 45 -19.18 26.11 29.31
C LEU A 45 -19.81 27.49 29.58
N GLU A 46 -21.07 27.52 29.97
CA GLU A 46 -21.77 28.74 30.39
C GLU A 46 -21.15 29.34 31.67
N GLU A 47 -20.74 28.48 32.62
CA GLU A 47 -20.30 28.89 33.96
C GLU A 47 -18.78 28.82 34.21
N GLN A 48 -17.99 28.26 33.29
CA GLN A 48 -16.55 28.11 33.48
C GLN A 48 -15.81 29.47 33.54
N PRO A 49 -14.66 29.55 34.24
CA PRO A 49 -13.82 30.75 34.20
C PRO A 49 -13.34 31.09 32.77
N GLU A 50 -13.41 32.36 32.38
CA GLU A 50 -13.05 32.83 31.02
C GLU A 50 -11.60 32.54 30.61
N SER A 51 -10.69 32.42 31.58
CA SER A 51 -9.26 32.16 31.37
C SER A 51 -8.93 30.71 31.03
N LEU A 52 -9.90 29.79 31.12
CA LEU A 52 -9.69 28.36 30.94
C LEU A 52 -10.32 27.88 29.62
N SER A 53 -9.62 26.97 28.96
CA SER A 53 -10.07 26.31 27.73
C SER A 53 -9.64 24.85 27.77
N TRP A 54 -10.46 23.98 27.18
CA TRP A 54 -10.27 22.53 27.15
C TRP A 54 -10.71 21.97 25.79
N THR A 55 -10.51 20.66 25.55
CA THR A 55 -10.75 20.05 24.24
C THR A 55 -11.88 19.03 24.29
N LEU A 56 -12.75 19.05 23.28
CA LEU A 56 -13.81 18.07 23.08
C LEU A 56 -13.73 17.52 21.66
N SER A 57 -13.63 16.21 21.49
CA SER A 57 -13.74 15.60 20.17
C SER A 57 -15.17 15.17 19.91
N PHE A 58 -15.67 15.42 18.71
CA PHE A 58 -16.91 14.82 18.23
C PHE A 58 -16.61 13.81 17.14
N SER A 59 -17.07 12.57 17.35
CA SER A 59 -17.09 11.59 16.26
C SER A 59 -18.12 12.00 15.18
N PRO A 60 -17.83 11.79 13.89
CA PRO A 60 -18.78 12.05 12.82
C PRO A 60 -20.14 11.32 12.93
N PRO A 61 -20.25 10.06 13.43
CA PRO A 61 -21.55 9.42 13.64
C PRO A 61 -22.41 10.18 14.63
N LEU A 62 -21.82 10.66 15.72
CA LEU A 62 -22.52 11.47 16.70
C LEU A 62 -22.97 12.80 16.11
N LEU A 63 -22.13 13.49 15.32
CA LEU A 63 -22.51 14.74 14.66
C LEU A 63 -23.72 14.55 13.72
N GLU A 64 -23.73 13.48 12.93
CA GLU A 64 -24.86 13.18 12.05
C GLU A 64 -26.12 12.83 12.85
N LEU A 65 -26.02 12.07 13.95
CA LEU A 65 -27.16 11.75 14.82
C LEU A 65 -27.75 12.98 15.50
N LEU A 66 -26.91 13.85 16.05
CA LEU A 66 -27.34 15.07 16.77
C LEU A 66 -28.04 16.08 15.84
N ASN A 67 -27.76 16.01 14.54
CA ASN A 67 -28.36 16.87 13.52
C ASN A 67 -29.49 16.18 12.72
N ASP A 68 -29.79 14.90 12.98
CA ASP A 68 -30.85 14.19 12.27
C ASP A 68 -32.25 14.64 12.77
N PRO A 69 -33.14 15.16 11.90
CA PRO A 69 -34.44 15.67 12.32
C PRO A 69 -35.37 14.63 12.96
N VAL A 70 -35.24 13.35 12.61
CA VAL A 70 -36.01 12.25 13.20
C VAL A 70 -35.55 12.02 14.63
N ILE A 71 -34.23 11.97 14.85
CA ILE A 71 -33.63 11.83 16.18
C ILE A 71 -33.99 13.02 17.07
N GLN A 72 -33.88 14.26 16.57
CA GLN A 72 -34.23 15.47 17.31
C GLN A 72 -35.70 15.47 17.76
N LYS A 73 -36.61 15.09 16.86
CA LYS A 73 -38.04 14.97 17.18
C LYS A 73 -38.29 13.89 18.24
N ARG A 74 -37.72 12.70 18.08
CA ARG A 74 -37.87 11.58 19.02
C ARG A 74 -37.28 11.91 20.39
N TYR A 75 -36.20 12.68 20.44
CA TYR A 75 -35.62 13.15 21.69
C TYR A 75 -36.57 14.10 22.45
N LEU A 76 -37.26 15.03 21.77
CA LEU A 76 -38.28 15.87 22.38
C LEU A 76 -39.46 15.04 22.93
N GLU A 77 -39.90 14.02 22.18
CA GLU A 77 -40.92 13.08 22.62
C GLU A 77 -40.47 12.29 23.87
N HIS A 78 -39.20 11.87 23.89
CA HIS A 78 -38.58 11.23 25.04
C HIS A 78 -38.57 12.15 26.27
N LEU A 79 -38.13 13.41 26.14
CA LEU A 79 -38.12 14.37 27.24
C LEU A 79 -39.53 14.67 27.78
N ASP A 80 -40.53 14.81 26.90
CA ASP A 80 -41.93 14.99 27.32
C ASP A 80 -42.46 13.75 28.06
N SER A 81 -42.12 12.55 27.59
CA SER A 81 -42.44 11.28 28.28
C SER A 81 -41.80 11.23 29.67
N THR A 82 -40.52 11.58 29.79
CA THR A 82 -39.80 11.63 31.07
C THR A 82 -40.42 12.67 32.02
N LEU A 83 -40.78 13.85 31.54
CA LEU A 83 -41.48 14.87 32.34
C LEU A 83 -42.88 14.41 32.80
N LYS A 84 -43.60 13.64 31.97
CA LYS A 84 -44.87 12.99 32.37
C LYS A 84 -44.65 11.94 33.44
N LEU A 85 -43.60 11.12 33.34
CA LEU A 85 -43.23 10.15 34.37
C LEU A 85 -42.90 10.85 35.69
N ILE A 86 -42.09 11.91 35.66
CA ILE A 86 -41.76 12.71 36.85
C ILE A 86 -43.03 13.24 37.53
N LYS A 87 -44.00 13.76 36.77
CA LYS A 87 -45.30 14.20 37.34
C LYS A 87 -46.09 13.05 37.97
N LYS A 88 -46.06 11.87 37.35
CA LYS A 88 -46.72 10.66 37.87
C LYS A 88 -46.07 10.18 39.16
N GLU A 89 -44.74 10.11 39.19
CA GLU A 89 -43.92 9.76 40.35
C GLU A 89 -44.14 10.74 41.50
N LYS A 90 -44.18 12.05 41.23
CA LYS A 90 -44.48 13.09 42.22
C LYS A 90 -45.83 12.90 42.91
N SER A 91 -46.83 12.44 42.16
CA SER A 91 -48.17 12.17 42.67
C SER A 91 -48.26 10.84 43.44
N PHE A 92 -47.41 9.87 43.09
CA PHE A 92 -47.35 8.55 43.71
C PHE A 92 -46.55 8.53 45.03
N SER A 93 -45.46 9.30 45.08
CA SER A 93 -44.51 9.26 46.19
C SER A 93 -45.15 9.66 47.54
N LYS A 94 -44.85 8.88 48.57
CA LYS A 94 -45.35 9.08 49.95
C LYS A 94 -44.26 9.54 50.92
N ASN A 95 -42.98 9.23 50.65
CA ASN A 95 -41.84 9.60 51.49
C ASN A 95 -41.29 11.00 51.11
N LYS A 96 -40.83 11.76 52.11
CA LYS A 96 -40.20 13.07 51.94
C LYS A 96 -38.92 13.00 51.08
N GLN A 97 -38.04 12.03 51.32
CA GLN A 97 -36.74 11.91 50.61
C GLN A 97 -36.95 11.69 49.10
N GLU A 98 -37.84 10.77 48.75
CA GLU A 98 -38.20 10.49 47.36
C GLU A 98 -38.82 11.73 46.66
N LYS A 99 -39.69 12.48 47.35
CA LYS A 99 -40.23 13.75 46.83
C LYS A 99 -39.17 14.81 46.57
N GLU A 100 -38.12 14.88 47.39
CA GLU A 100 -36.99 15.79 47.20
C GLU A 100 -36.20 15.42 45.93
N ILE A 101 -35.89 14.13 45.74
CA ILE A 101 -35.22 13.61 44.55
C ILE A 101 -36.06 13.85 43.28
N ILE A 102 -37.36 13.55 43.32
CA ILE A 102 -38.27 13.80 42.18
C ILE A 102 -38.32 15.30 41.84
N SER A 103 -38.34 16.17 42.86
CA SER A 103 -38.33 17.63 42.63
C SER A 103 -37.01 18.12 42.03
N PHE A 104 -35.89 17.48 42.37
CA PHE A 104 -34.61 17.71 41.72
C PHE A 104 -34.66 17.29 40.23
N TYR A 105 -35.12 16.08 39.92
CA TYR A 105 -35.26 15.63 38.54
C TYR A 105 -36.23 16.52 37.73
N GLU A 106 -37.34 16.96 38.33
CA GLU A 106 -38.27 17.89 37.68
C GLU A 106 -37.58 19.19 37.25
N LYS A 107 -36.76 19.77 38.13
CA LYS A 107 -36.00 20.99 37.81
C LYS A 107 -34.94 20.71 36.74
N ARG A 108 -34.21 19.60 36.86
CA ARG A 108 -33.14 19.24 35.93
C ARG A 108 -33.70 19.00 34.54
N TYR A 109 -34.71 18.15 34.37
CA TYR A 109 -35.28 17.83 33.06
C TYR A 109 -36.02 19.01 32.42
N LYS A 110 -36.59 19.93 33.21
CA LYS A 110 -37.03 21.22 32.70
C LYS A 110 -35.86 22.03 32.15
N LYS A 111 -34.76 22.17 32.90
CA LYS A 111 -33.55 22.85 32.42
C LYS A 111 -32.98 22.18 31.16
N VAL A 112 -32.97 20.85 31.07
CA VAL A 112 -32.53 20.11 29.87
C VAL A 112 -33.41 20.47 28.67
N MET A 113 -34.74 20.38 28.81
CA MET A 113 -35.69 20.76 27.77
C MET A 113 -35.51 22.22 27.34
N ASP A 114 -35.46 23.14 28.30
CA ASP A 114 -35.30 24.58 28.05
C ASP A 114 -33.98 24.86 27.33
N THR A 115 -32.87 24.25 27.78
CA THR A 115 -31.55 24.42 27.12
C THR A 115 -31.58 23.92 25.69
N TYR A 116 -32.13 22.71 25.47
CA TYR A 116 -32.22 22.12 24.13
C TYR A 116 -33.06 22.99 23.19
N GLN A 117 -34.22 23.49 23.65
CA GLN A 117 -35.10 24.35 22.87
C GLN A 117 -34.53 25.75 22.65
N ASN A 118 -33.83 26.34 23.63
CA ASN A 118 -33.20 27.65 23.51
C ASN A 118 -32.06 27.68 22.48
N HIS A 119 -31.48 26.51 22.18
CA HIS A 119 -30.52 26.32 21.10
C HIS A 119 -31.17 25.79 19.82
N ASP A 120 -32.48 25.98 19.63
CA ASP A 120 -33.24 25.53 18.46
C ASP A 120 -33.07 24.03 18.15
N CYS A 121 -32.88 23.20 19.19
CA CYS A 121 -32.56 21.77 19.08
C CYS A 121 -31.22 21.46 18.40
N GLN A 122 -30.38 22.48 18.17
CA GLN A 122 -29.11 22.43 17.42
C GLN A 122 -27.91 22.51 18.37
N ILE A 123 -27.71 21.47 19.17
CA ILE A 123 -26.65 21.41 20.20
C ILE A 123 -25.24 21.58 19.63
N ILE A 124 -24.99 21.12 18.40
CA ILE A 124 -23.69 21.31 17.74
C ILE A 124 -23.38 22.81 17.56
N GLN A 125 -24.39 23.62 17.25
CA GLN A 125 -24.22 25.07 17.10
C GLN A 125 -23.92 25.76 18.44
N ALA A 126 -24.45 25.24 19.55
CA ALA A 126 -24.09 25.73 20.89
C ALA A 126 -22.58 25.53 21.15
N PHE A 127 -22.05 24.33 20.93
CA PHE A 127 -20.61 24.06 21.07
C PHE A 127 -19.76 24.88 20.10
N LYS A 128 -20.23 25.08 18.86
CA LYS A 128 -19.56 25.96 17.90
C LYS A 128 -19.46 27.40 18.42
N SER A 129 -20.53 27.95 19.00
CA SER A 129 -20.51 29.30 19.60
C SER A 129 -19.45 29.42 20.67
N PHE A 130 -19.37 28.45 21.60
CA PHE A 130 -18.33 28.46 22.64
C PHE A 130 -16.92 28.25 22.10
N MET A 131 -16.78 27.51 21.00
CA MET A 131 -15.50 27.37 20.30
C MET A 131 -15.06 28.71 19.69
N ASP A 132 -15.98 29.44 19.05
CA ASP A 132 -15.72 30.77 18.48
C ASP A 132 -15.37 31.80 19.58
N GLU A 133 -15.91 31.64 20.80
CA GLU A 133 -15.54 32.40 22.00
C GLU A 133 -14.17 31.99 22.60
N GLY A 134 -13.54 30.91 22.13
CA GLY A 134 -12.27 30.41 22.64
C GLY A 134 -12.38 29.58 23.94
N LYS A 135 -13.59 29.32 24.43
CA LYS A 135 -13.86 28.57 25.66
C LYS A 135 -13.57 27.08 25.56
N ILE A 136 -13.61 26.54 24.33
CA ILE A 136 -13.35 25.14 24.04
C ILE A 136 -12.66 25.01 22.68
N THR A 137 -11.88 23.96 22.49
CA THR A 137 -11.40 23.52 21.18
C THR A 137 -12.16 22.25 20.79
N CYS A 138 -12.90 22.29 19.68
CA CYS A 138 -13.55 21.11 19.15
C CYS A 138 -12.66 20.43 18.11
N ILE A 139 -12.55 19.10 18.13
CA ILE A 139 -11.80 18.30 17.14
C ILE A 139 -12.67 17.17 16.59
N THR A 140 -12.17 16.44 15.59
CA THR A 140 -12.90 15.33 14.95
C THR A 140 -12.26 13.96 15.19
N SER A 141 -12.84 12.91 14.61
CA SER A 141 -12.31 11.55 14.57
C SER A 141 -12.58 10.92 13.19
N ALA A 142 -12.30 9.62 13.04
CA ALA A 142 -12.60 8.85 11.84
C ALA A 142 -14.12 8.78 11.58
N ALA A 143 -14.50 8.70 10.31
CA ALA A 143 -15.89 8.73 9.83
C ALA A 143 -16.85 7.86 10.65
N THR A 144 -16.48 6.62 10.95
CA THR A 144 -17.30 5.72 11.78
C THR A 144 -16.57 5.20 13.00
N HIS A 145 -15.56 5.95 13.46
CA HIS A 145 -14.70 5.51 14.55
C HIS A 145 -14.07 4.12 14.29
N ALA A 146 -13.75 3.82 13.03
CA ALA A 146 -13.15 2.54 12.66
C ALA A 146 -11.80 2.34 13.34
N PHE A 147 -11.51 1.11 13.78
CA PHE A 147 -10.20 0.77 14.35
C PHE A 147 -9.14 0.75 13.24
N LEU A 148 -8.58 1.93 12.95
CA LEU A 148 -7.73 2.19 11.78
C LEU A 148 -6.57 1.22 11.59
N PRO A 149 -5.89 0.72 12.64
CA PRO A 149 -4.79 -0.25 12.46
C PRO A 149 -5.18 -1.57 11.78
N TYR A 150 -6.46 -1.92 11.75
CA TYR A 150 -6.95 -3.16 11.11
C TYR A 150 -7.74 -2.92 9.82
N VAL A 151 -7.85 -1.68 9.38
CA VAL A 151 -8.29 -1.35 8.02
C VAL A 151 -7.15 -1.75 7.07
N GLN A 152 -7.46 -2.59 6.07
CA GLN A 152 -6.44 -3.25 5.26
C GLN A 152 -5.75 -2.31 4.27
N THR A 153 -6.50 -1.37 3.71
CA THR A 153 -6.06 -0.50 2.61
C THR A 153 -5.76 0.91 3.10
N GLU A 154 -4.71 1.53 2.55
CA GLU A 154 -4.39 2.95 2.82
C GLU A 154 -5.57 3.86 2.42
N GLN A 155 -6.25 3.50 1.33
CA GLN A 155 -7.46 4.16 0.83
C GLN A 155 -8.61 4.10 1.83
N GLY A 156 -8.84 2.96 2.48
CA GLY A 156 -9.84 2.82 3.53
C GLY A 156 -9.54 3.73 4.73
N VAL A 157 -8.27 3.76 5.19
CA VAL A 157 -7.83 4.65 6.28
C VAL A 157 -8.01 6.12 5.89
N LYS A 158 -7.60 6.48 4.66
CA LYS A 158 -7.77 7.83 4.12
C LYS A 158 -9.23 8.24 4.00
N ALA A 159 -10.09 7.34 3.53
CA ALA A 159 -11.53 7.58 3.41
C ALA A 159 -12.15 7.87 4.79
N GLN A 160 -11.80 7.09 5.81
CA GLN A 160 -12.22 7.31 7.20
C GLN A 160 -11.77 8.68 7.73
N ILE A 161 -10.52 9.06 7.53
CA ILE A 161 -9.98 10.36 8.01
C ILE A 161 -10.60 11.53 7.27
N LEU A 162 -10.62 11.51 5.93
CA LEU A 162 -11.11 12.63 5.12
C LEU A 162 -12.61 12.83 5.25
N ALA A 163 -13.40 11.76 5.27
CA ALA A 163 -14.84 11.88 5.51
C ALA A 163 -15.12 12.44 6.91
N GLY A 164 -14.35 12.05 7.93
CA GLY A 164 -14.48 12.63 9.26
C GLY A 164 -14.16 14.13 9.32
N ILE A 165 -13.06 14.54 8.68
CA ILE A 165 -12.68 15.97 8.54
C ILE A 165 -13.76 16.78 7.83
N ASN A 166 -14.30 16.27 6.72
CA ASN A 166 -15.33 16.98 5.97
C ASN A 166 -16.65 17.07 6.75
N THR A 167 -17.02 16.03 7.50
CA THR A 167 -18.19 16.08 8.39
C THR A 167 -17.99 17.12 9.48
N TYR A 168 -16.81 17.20 10.08
CA TYR A 168 -16.50 18.27 11.03
C TYR A 168 -16.59 19.65 10.37
N GLU A 169 -15.99 19.85 9.19
CA GLU A 169 -16.00 21.13 8.48
C GLU A 169 -17.42 21.57 8.12
N LYS A 170 -18.30 20.62 7.74
CA LYS A 170 -19.73 20.87 7.50
C LYS A 170 -20.42 21.52 8.70
N TYR A 171 -20.09 21.10 9.93
CA TYR A 171 -20.79 21.57 11.13
C TYR A 171 -20.09 22.74 11.84
N PHE A 172 -18.76 22.77 11.84
CA PHE A 172 -17.96 23.78 12.55
C PHE A 172 -17.43 24.88 11.62
N GLY A 173 -17.54 24.73 10.31
CA GLY A 173 -17.22 25.76 9.31
C GLY A 173 -15.73 25.95 9.02
N SER A 174 -14.85 25.13 9.63
CA SER A 174 -13.41 25.13 9.37
C SER A 174 -12.86 23.71 9.52
N LYS A 175 -11.69 23.45 8.93
CA LYS A 175 -11.01 22.16 9.09
C LYS A 175 -10.37 22.05 10.48
N PRO A 176 -10.45 20.88 11.13
CA PRO A 176 -9.85 20.69 12.44
C PRO A 176 -8.33 20.56 12.30
N THR A 177 -7.57 21.07 13.28
CA THR A 177 -6.12 20.83 13.38
C THR A 177 -5.79 19.64 14.28
N GLY A 178 -6.71 19.24 15.15
CA GLY A 178 -6.58 18.06 16.00
C GLY A 178 -7.45 16.91 15.51
N PHE A 179 -7.02 15.69 15.80
CA PHE A 179 -7.76 14.48 15.44
C PHE A 179 -7.69 13.48 16.60
N TRP A 180 -8.83 12.93 16.98
CA TRP A 180 -8.90 11.79 17.87
C TRP A 180 -8.80 10.50 17.06
N LEU A 181 -7.68 9.80 17.14
CA LEU A 181 -7.59 8.45 16.59
C LEU A 181 -8.54 7.54 17.36
N PRO A 182 -9.42 6.78 16.68
CA PRO A 182 -10.28 5.82 17.37
C PRO A 182 -9.47 4.94 18.30
N GLU A 183 -9.89 4.90 19.56
CA GLU A 183 -9.25 4.10 20.61
C GLU A 183 -7.79 4.47 20.92
N CYS A 184 -7.41 5.72 20.62
CA CYS A 184 -6.01 6.17 20.60
C CYS A 184 -5.10 5.17 19.85
N ALA A 185 -5.66 4.44 18.86
CA ALA A 185 -5.01 3.33 18.21
C ALA A 185 -4.09 3.85 17.12
N TYR A 186 -2.81 3.97 17.47
CA TYR A 186 -1.79 4.46 16.58
C TYR A 186 -1.13 3.29 15.85
N SER A 187 -1.03 3.37 14.53
CA SER A 187 -0.20 2.48 13.71
C SER A 187 0.83 3.30 12.91
N PRO A 188 2.09 2.84 12.79
CA PRO A 188 3.09 3.53 11.98
C PRO A 188 2.58 3.78 10.55
N GLY A 189 2.69 5.03 10.07
CA GLY A 189 2.21 5.44 8.75
C GLY A 189 0.89 6.22 8.78
N VAL A 190 0.04 6.04 9.80
CA VAL A 190 -1.21 6.81 9.93
C VAL A 190 -0.94 8.31 10.07
N ASP A 191 0.19 8.68 10.67
CA ASP A 191 0.62 10.05 10.86
C ASP A 191 0.87 10.79 9.53
N LYS A 192 1.37 10.09 8.51
CA LYS A 192 1.51 10.66 7.17
C LYS A 192 0.15 11.06 6.60
N ILE A 193 -0.83 10.16 6.68
CA ILE A 193 -2.19 10.40 6.16
C ILE A 193 -2.85 11.57 6.92
N LEU A 194 -2.67 11.63 8.24
CA LEU A 194 -3.13 12.74 9.06
C LEU A 194 -2.47 14.07 8.65
N ALA A 195 -1.14 14.08 8.49
CA ALA A 195 -0.39 15.27 8.10
C ALA A 195 -0.83 15.81 6.72
N ASP A 196 -0.95 14.91 5.74
CA ASP A 196 -1.41 15.20 4.38
C ASP A 196 -2.85 15.73 4.37
N ALA A 197 -3.70 15.27 5.30
CA ALA A 197 -5.06 15.75 5.48
C ALA A 197 -5.15 17.10 6.22
N GLY A 198 -4.03 17.66 6.68
CA GLY A 198 -3.96 18.95 7.39
C GLY A 198 -4.03 18.85 8.92
N ILE A 199 -4.08 17.63 9.49
CA ILE A 199 -4.03 17.42 10.93
C ILE A 199 -2.61 17.72 11.44
N ARG A 200 -2.52 18.28 12.64
CA ARG A 200 -1.27 18.69 13.30
C ARG A 200 -1.02 17.95 14.60
N TYR A 201 -2.06 17.42 15.25
CA TYR A 201 -1.88 16.61 16.44
C TYR A 201 -2.94 15.53 16.64
N THR A 202 -2.56 14.50 17.39
CA THR A 202 -3.43 13.42 17.86
C THR A 202 -3.03 12.98 19.27
N PHE A 203 -3.87 12.16 19.88
CA PHE A 203 -3.63 11.51 21.16
C PHE A 203 -3.21 10.07 20.97
N VAL A 204 -2.35 9.62 21.87
CA VAL A 204 -1.83 8.25 21.89
C VAL A 204 -1.73 7.75 23.32
N ASP A 205 -1.70 6.44 23.49
CA ASP A 205 -1.39 5.83 24.77
C ASP A 205 0.08 6.10 25.17
N GLU A 206 0.38 6.18 26.47
CA GLU A 206 1.75 6.42 26.95
C GLU A 206 2.75 5.37 26.41
N GLN A 207 2.30 4.13 26.22
CA GLN A 207 3.15 3.05 25.69
C GLN A 207 3.60 3.30 24.26
N THR A 208 2.84 4.08 23.45
CA THR A 208 3.25 4.48 22.10
C THR A 208 4.59 5.21 22.15
N LEU A 209 4.76 6.12 23.12
CA LEU A 209 5.98 6.92 23.31
C LEU A 209 7.06 6.13 24.03
N LEU A 210 6.73 5.45 25.13
CA LEU A 210 7.71 4.72 25.94
C LEU A 210 8.38 3.57 25.16
N LYS A 211 7.70 3.02 24.14
CA LYS A 211 8.22 1.99 23.23
C LYS A 211 8.70 2.55 21.89
N SER A 212 8.76 3.87 21.71
CA SER A 212 9.20 4.50 20.47
C SER A 212 10.73 4.46 20.31
N LYS A 213 11.21 4.74 19.10
CA LYS A 213 12.65 4.78 18.77
C LYS A 213 13.06 6.14 18.18
N PRO A 214 13.97 6.90 18.82
CA PRO A 214 14.45 6.73 20.20
C PRO A 214 13.33 6.95 21.22
N VAL A 215 13.53 6.54 22.47
CA VAL A 215 12.62 6.90 23.57
C VAL A 215 12.73 8.42 23.81
N PRO A 216 11.62 9.15 23.99
CA PRO A 216 11.65 10.60 24.18
C PRO A 216 12.44 11.01 25.42
N SER A 217 13.21 12.09 25.33
CA SER A 217 14.03 12.64 26.41
C SER A 217 13.22 13.08 27.63
N LYS A 218 11.94 13.40 27.42
CA LYS A 218 10.98 13.82 28.46
C LYS A 218 9.99 12.73 28.86
N GLY A 219 10.16 11.51 28.36
CA GLY A 219 9.18 10.44 28.56
C GLY A 219 7.79 10.87 28.07
N ILE A 220 6.80 10.84 28.97
CA ILE A 220 5.42 11.30 28.69
C ILE A 220 5.14 12.74 29.12
N GLY A 221 6.16 13.47 29.59
CA GLY A 221 6.00 14.81 30.16
C GLY A 221 5.85 15.94 29.13
N ALA A 222 5.94 15.62 27.85
CA ALA A 222 5.73 16.54 26.73
C ALA A 222 5.23 15.75 25.50
N PRO A 223 4.51 16.39 24.56
CA PRO A 223 4.23 15.77 23.28
C PRO A 223 5.51 15.59 22.46
N VAL A 224 5.44 14.73 21.44
CA VAL A 224 6.54 14.45 20.52
C VAL A 224 6.05 14.54 19.07
N TYR A 225 6.95 14.79 18.13
CA TYR A 225 6.63 14.67 16.71
C TYR A 225 6.79 13.23 16.22
N SER A 226 5.82 12.78 15.43
CA SER A 226 5.98 11.63 14.55
C SER A 226 6.96 11.95 13.41
N PRO A 227 7.42 10.96 12.63
CA PRO A 227 8.35 11.18 11.52
C PRO A 227 7.83 12.14 10.44
N HIS A 228 6.50 12.24 10.29
CA HIS A 228 5.85 13.13 9.32
C HIS A 228 5.34 14.44 9.94
N GLY A 229 5.70 14.74 11.19
CA GLY A 229 5.43 16.03 11.82
C GLY A 229 4.07 16.18 12.52
N VAL A 230 3.35 15.08 12.78
CA VAL A 230 2.15 15.11 13.63
C VAL A 230 2.57 15.05 15.10
N ALA A 231 2.12 15.99 15.92
CA ALA A 231 2.39 15.97 17.35
C ALA A 231 1.52 14.90 18.05
N LEU A 232 2.16 14.05 18.85
CA LEU A 232 1.54 12.95 19.60
C LEU A 232 1.49 13.33 21.08
N PHE A 233 0.27 13.49 21.60
CA PHE A 233 0.02 13.80 23.01
C PHE A 233 -0.21 12.50 23.80
N PRO A 234 0.71 12.10 24.70
CA PRO A 234 0.58 10.87 25.45
C PRO A 234 -0.41 10.99 26.60
N ARG A 235 -1.34 10.05 26.71
CA ARG A 235 -2.20 9.91 27.90
C ARG A 235 -1.35 9.78 29.17
N ASN A 236 -1.71 10.50 30.22
CA ASN A 236 -1.13 10.32 31.55
C ASN A 236 -1.97 9.35 32.39
N GLN A 237 -1.57 8.06 32.44
CA GLN A 237 -2.40 7.04 33.08
C GLN A 237 -2.57 7.28 34.59
N PHE A 238 -1.52 7.73 35.28
CA PHE A 238 -1.56 7.99 36.73
C PHE A 238 -2.64 9.00 37.13
N ILE A 239 -2.77 10.11 36.39
CA ILE A 239 -3.81 11.10 36.64
C ILE A 239 -5.17 10.57 36.18
N SER A 240 -5.25 9.91 35.02
CA SER A 240 -6.51 9.39 34.50
C SER A 240 -7.16 8.31 35.38
N GLU A 241 -6.39 7.43 36.03
CA GLU A 241 -6.92 6.33 36.86
C GLU A 241 -7.79 6.82 38.02
N THR A 242 -7.47 7.99 38.60
CA THR A 242 -8.25 8.57 39.72
C THR A 242 -9.67 8.98 39.33
N ILE A 243 -9.91 9.27 38.05
CA ILE A 243 -11.22 9.67 37.52
C ILE A 243 -11.90 8.47 36.83
N TRP A 244 -11.15 7.62 36.14
CA TRP A 244 -11.71 6.53 35.32
C TRP A 244 -12.12 5.29 36.12
N ASN A 245 -11.43 4.98 37.22
CA ASN A 245 -11.65 3.72 37.93
C ASN A 245 -12.92 3.78 38.80
N SER A 246 -13.93 2.95 38.50
CA SER A 246 -15.19 2.92 39.25
C SER A 246 -15.09 2.29 40.64
N SER A 247 -14.03 1.52 40.93
CA SER A 247 -13.86 0.82 42.21
C SER A 247 -13.00 1.59 43.20
N ILE A 248 -12.00 2.34 42.72
CA ILE A 248 -11.03 3.07 43.56
C ILE A 248 -10.91 4.57 43.21
N GLY A 249 -11.53 5.02 42.12
CA GLY A 249 -11.57 6.43 41.71
C GLY A 249 -12.80 7.16 42.23
N TYR A 250 -12.90 8.45 41.91
CA TYR A 250 -13.97 9.31 42.43
C TYR A 250 -15.39 8.83 42.09
N PRO A 251 -15.70 8.34 40.87
CA PRO A 251 -17.07 7.92 40.53
C PRO A 251 -17.65 6.83 41.44
N GLY A 252 -16.80 6.04 42.12
CA GLY A 252 -17.22 4.96 43.02
C GLY A 252 -17.60 5.41 44.44
N ASP A 253 -17.54 6.70 44.77
CA ASP A 253 -17.86 7.18 46.11
C ASP A 253 -19.32 6.88 46.49
N PHE A 254 -19.51 6.43 47.73
CA PHE A 254 -20.80 5.91 48.20
C PHE A 254 -21.91 6.97 48.23
N ASP A 255 -21.57 8.25 48.17
CA ASP A 255 -22.55 9.34 48.17
C ASP A 255 -22.97 9.79 46.76
N TYR A 256 -22.37 9.25 45.70
CA TYR A 256 -22.77 9.49 44.31
C TYR A 256 -23.95 8.64 43.86
N ARG A 257 -24.66 9.12 42.82
CA ARG A 257 -25.83 8.45 42.23
C ARG A 257 -25.47 7.05 41.75
N GLU A 258 -26.26 6.05 42.16
CA GLU A 258 -26.15 4.67 41.68
C GLU A 258 -26.65 4.57 40.24
N PHE A 259 -25.80 4.06 39.35
CA PHE A 259 -26.12 3.92 37.93
C PHE A 259 -27.06 2.73 37.68
N TYR A 260 -26.94 1.62 38.41
CA TYR A 260 -27.66 0.39 38.07
C TYR A 260 -29.07 0.27 38.70
N ARG A 261 -29.56 1.32 39.38
CA ARG A 261 -30.86 1.31 40.07
C ARG A 261 -31.79 2.38 39.53
N ASP A 262 -32.71 1.96 38.68
CA ASP A 262 -33.68 2.82 38.01
C ASP A 262 -35.13 2.46 38.38
N VAL A 263 -35.98 3.49 38.46
CA VAL A 263 -37.42 3.36 38.72
C VAL A 263 -38.10 2.36 37.78
N ALA A 264 -37.57 2.21 36.56
CA ALA A 264 -38.05 1.23 35.58
C ALA A 264 -38.02 -0.22 36.06
N TYR A 265 -37.21 -0.56 37.06
CA TYR A 265 -37.11 -1.91 37.61
C TYR A 265 -37.72 -2.02 39.01
N GLU A 266 -38.03 -0.89 39.65
CA GLU A 266 -38.52 -0.84 41.02
C GLU A 266 -40.04 -0.67 41.13
N ARG A 267 -40.68 -0.14 40.08
CA ARG A 267 -42.12 0.02 40.02
C ARG A 267 -42.82 -1.22 39.48
N ASP A 268 -44.05 -1.42 39.92
CA ASP A 268 -44.94 -2.43 39.36
C ASP A 268 -45.07 -2.26 37.84
N PHE A 269 -45.17 -3.38 37.13
CA PHE A 269 -45.16 -3.38 35.66
C PHE A 269 -46.29 -2.51 35.09
N ASP A 270 -47.52 -2.70 35.56
CA ASP A 270 -48.69 -1.92 35.09
C ASP A 270 -48.55 -0.42 35.37
N TYR A 271 -47.81 -0.05 36.42
CA TYR A 271 -47.55 1.35 36.73
C TYR A 271 -46.58 1.97 35.72
N ILE A 272 -45.50 1.27 35.37
CA ILE A 272 -44.43 1.83 34.53
C ILE A 272 -44.61 1.53 33.03
N LYS A 273 -45.52 0.63 32.66
CA LYS A 273 -45.75 0.14 31.28
C LYS A 273 -45.77 1.23 30.20
N GLY A 274 -46.36 2.39 30.49
CA GLY A 274 -46.45 3.50 29.54
C GLY A 274 -45.16 4.31 29.32
N PHE A 275 -44.09 3.99 30.04
CA PHE A 275 -42.81 4.72 30.04
C PHE A 275 -41.60 3.81 29.77
N ILE A 276 -41.84 2.52 29.56
CA ILE A 276 -40.83 1.53 29.13
C ILE A 276 -41.09 1.15 27.67
N HIS A 277 -40.30 0.22 27.12
CA HIS A 277 -40.44 -0.19 25.72
C HIS A 277 -41.86 -0.71 25.43
N PRO A 278 -42.48 -0.40 24.27
CA PRO A 278 -43.84 -0.83 23.92
C PRO A 278 -44.08 -2.35 24.00
N ASP A 279 -43.06 -3.15 23.71
CA ASP A 279 -43.11 -4.63 23.82
C ASP A 279 -43.06 -5.15 25.27
N GLY A 280 -43.08 -4.25 26.26
CA GLY A 280 -43.02 -4.61 27.68
C GLY A 280 -41.62 -4.88 28.21
N ILE A 281 -40.58 -4.54 27.44
CA ILE A 281 -39.17 -4.65 27.88
C ILE A 281 -38.88 -3.51 28.84
N ARG A 282 -38.46 -3.83 30.07
CA ARG A 282 -38.00 -2.82 31.04
C ARG A 282 -36.65 -2.28 30.59
N VAL A 283 -36.57 -0.96 30.55
CA VAL A 283 -35.45 -0.15 30.09
C VAL A 283 -35.35 1.03 31.04
N ASP A 284 -34.15 1.50 31.34
CA ASP A 284 -33.91 2.64 32.24
C ASP A 284 -34.85 3.81 31.90
N THR A 285 -35.28 4.58 32.88
CA THR A 285 -36.05 5.83 32.68
C THR A 285 -35.20 7.06 32.92
N SER A 286 -33.93 6.86 33.27
CA SER A 286 -32.98 7.87 33.75
C SER A 286 -33.38 8.51 35.09
N LEU A 287 -34.43 7.98 35.74
CA LEU A 287 -34.82 8.35 37.10
C LEU A 287 -34.23 7.33 38.07
N LYS A 288 -33.11 7.71 38.67
CA LYS A 288 -32.32 6.85 39.57
C LYS A 288 -32.31 7.47 40.97
N TYR A 289 -32.90 6.78 41.95
CA TYR A 289 -33.19 7.36 43.28
C TYR A 289 -32.20 6.97 44.38
N TRP A 290 -31.20 6.17 44.04
CA TRP A 290 -30.30 5.57 45.00
C TRP A 290 -28.88 6.12 44.85
N ARG A 291 -28.11 6.06 45.94
CA ARG A 291 -26.66 6.28 45.93
C ARG A 291 -25.92 4.95 45.98
N ILE A 292 -24.65 4.96 45.61
CA ILE A 292 -23.82 3.74 45.54
C ILE A 292 -23.80 3.00 46.89
N THR A 293 -23.78 3.69 48.03
CA THR A 293 -23.92 3.12 49.40
C THR A 293 -22.81 2.16 49.86
N GLY A 294 -22.10 1.54 48.93
CA GLY A 294 -21.14 0.45 49.14
C GLY A 294 -21.53 -0.80 48.37
N ASP A 295 -20.80 -1.89 48.62
CA ASP A 295 -21.08 -3.21 48.05
C ASP A 295 -22.22 -3.90 48.81
N THR A 296 -23.45 -3.45 48.55
CA THR A 296 -24.68 -3.97 49.16
C THR A 296 -25.88 -3.87 48.23
N GLU A 297 -26.80 -4.84 48.31
CA GLU A 297 -28.08 -4.79 47.58
C GLU A 297 -29.04 -3.72 48.15
N ASN A 298 -28.90 -3.42 49.45
CA ASN A 298 -29.70 -2.42 50.15
C ASN A 298 -29.07 -1.04 49.98
N LYS A 299 -29.33 -0.43 48.83
CA LYS A 299 -28.91 0.94 48.54
C LYS A 299 -29.72 1.94 49.36
N ASP A 300 -29.08 3.04 49.75
CA ASP A 300 -29.71 4.17 50.43
C ASP A 300 -30.18 5.23 49.42
N TRP A 301 -31.11 6.08 49.85
CA TRP A 301 -31.61 7.20 49.04
C TRP A 301 -30.49 8.13 48.62
N TYR A 302 -30.51 8.57 47.36
CA TYR A 302 -29.61 9.59 46.85
C TYR A 302 -29.84 10.91 47.58
N ASN A 303 -28.76 11.48 48.12
CA ASN A 303 -28.78 12.76 48.82
C ASN A 303 -27.91 13.77 48.07
N ARG A 304 -28.58 14.75 47.49
CA ARG A 304 -27.93 15.76 46.66
C ARG A 304 -26.87 16.58 47.40
N THR A 305 -27.10 16.93 48.66
CA THR A 305 -26.16 17.70 49.46
C THR A 305 -24.86 16.93 49.69
N TYR A 306 -24.96 15.61 49.94
CA TYR A 306 -23.77 14.76 50.13
C TYR A 306 -22.95 14.67 48.85
N ALA A 307 -23.62 14.46 47.72
CA ALA A 307 -22.98 14.42 46.41
C ALA A 307 -22.23 15.74 46.09
N GLU A 308 -22.84 16.89 46.37
CA GLU A 308 -22.24 18.22 46.18
C GLU A 308 -21.03 18.46 47.11
N GLU A 309 -21.07 17.98 48.35
CA GLU A 309 -19.93 18.02 49.27
C GLU A 309 -18.78 17.15 48.76
N LYS A 310 -19.07 15.95 48.23
CA LYS A 310 -18.07 15.07 47.61
C LYS A 310 -17.45 15.67 46.36
N VAL A 311 -18.25 16.30 45.49
CA VAL A 311 -17.74 17.06 44.35
C VAL A 311 -16.69 18.09 44.79
N LYS A 312 -16.95 18.85 45.86
CA LYS A 312 -15.99 19.83 46.40
C LYS A 312 -14.73 19.16 46.96
N GLN A 313 -14.86 18.03 47.64
CA GLN A 313 -13.70 17.29 48.18
C GLN A 313 -12.83 16.71 47.06
N HIS A 314 -13.45 16.00 46.11
CA HIS A 314 -12.74 15.34 45.01
C HIS A 314 -12.12 16.36 44.05
N SER A 315 -12.79 17.45 43.72
CA SER A 315 -12.20 18.51 42.89
C SER A 315 -10.98 19.15 43.55
N ASN A 316 -10.99 19.35 44.87
CA ASN A 316 -9.83 19.83 45.61
C ASN A 316 -8.68 18.81 45.60
N ASP A 317 -8.96 17.53 45.87
CA ASP A 317 -7.97 16.45 45.83
C ASP A 317 -7.33 16.32 44.44
N PHE A 318 -8.15 16.31 43.39
CA PHE A 318 -7.68 16.25 42.00
C PHE A 318 -6.74 17.41 41.65
N ASN A 319 -7.11 18.62 42.04
CA ASN A 319 -6.27 19.80 41.83
C ASN A 319 -4.95 19.75 42.62
N ILE A 320 -4.95 19.18 43.83
CA ILE A 320 -3.71 18.94 44.60
C ILE A 320 -2.83 17.95 43.85
N ARG A 321 -3.37 16.84 43.36
CA ARG A 321 -2.63 15.83 42.59
C ARG A 321 -2.00 16.40 41.33
N ILE A 322 -2.75 17.20 40.56
CA ILE A 322 -2.20 17.90 39.38
C ILE A 322 -1.02 18.77 39.80
N LYS A 323 -1.21 19.61 40.83
CA LYS A 323 -0.19 20.54 41.28
C LYS A 323 1.07 19.82 41.76
N ASP A 324 0.92 18.76 42.55
CA ASP A 324 2.02 17.96 43.07
C ASP A 324 2.76 17.24 41.93
N TYR A 325 2.04 16.69 40.95
CA TYR A 325 2.64 16.08 39.77
C TYR A 325 3.48 17.09 38.98
N LEU A 326 2.95 18.28 38.70
CA LEU A 326 3.68 19.34 38.00
C LEU A 326 4.89 19.82 38.81
N HIS A 327 4.76 19.92 40.14
CA HIS A 327 5.85 20.37 41.02
C HIS A 327 7.00 19.35 41.11
N ASN A 328 6.68 18.06 41.19
CA ASN A 328 7.67 17.01 41.40
C ASN A 328 8.52 16.70 40.16
N ASN A 329 7.98 16.89 38.94
CA ASN A 329 8.67 16.54 37.70
C ASN A 329 9.59 17.63 37.13
N LYS A 330 9.58 18.86 37.69
CA LYS A 330 10.51 19.99 37.44
C LYS A 330 11.08 20.11 36.01
N GLN A 331 10.24 19.97 34.99
CA GLN A 331 10.62 20.12 33.57
C GLN A 331 10.44 21.57 33.12
N SER A 332 11.55 22.21 32.70
CA SER A 332 11.55 23.61 32.28
C SER A 332 11.13 23.80 30.82
N PHE A 333 11.63 22.96 29.91
CA PHE A 333 11.38 23.11 28.48
C PHE A 333 11.56 21.79 27.69
N PRO A 334 10.62 21.45 26.77
CA PRO A 334 9.26 21.99 26.67
C PRO A 334 8.56 21.93 28.04
N PRO A 335 7.65 22.85 28.40
CA PRO A 335 7.05 22.84 29.73
C PRO A 335 6.34 21.53 30.02
N GLN A 336 6.37 21.06 31.27
CA GLN A 336 5.66 19.84 31.68
C GLN A 336 4.19 19.92 31.25
N LEU A 337 3.68 18.86 30.61
CA LEU A 337 2.28 18.73 30.24
C LEU A 337 1.69 17.46 30.86
N ILE A 338 0.47 17.56 31.38
CA ILE A 338 -0.38 16.42 31.72
C ILE A 338 -1.51 16.39 30.71
N THR A 339 -1.58 15.36 29.88
CA THR A 339 -2.69 15.12 28.94
C THR A 339 -3.63 14.08 29.55
N ALA A 340 -4.87 14.49 29.81
CA ALA A 340 -5.88 13.66 30.48
C ALA A 340 -7.11 13.49 29.57
N PRO A 341 -7.11 12.48 28.69
CA PRO A 341 -8.27 12.12 27.88
C PRO A 341 -9.25 11.22 28.64
N PHE A 342 -10.55 11.42 28.40
CA PHE A 342 -11.66 10.64 28.96
C PHE A 342 -12.82 10.58 27.97
N ASP A 343 -13.66 9.54 28.03
CA ASP A 343 -14.96 9.57 27.35
C ASP A 343 -15.85 10.68 27.94
N ALA A 344 -16.56 11.39 27.08
CA ALA A 344 -17.41 12.51 27.48
C ALA A 344 -18.58 12.03 28.35
N GLU A 345 -19.13 10.85 28.01
CA GLU A 345 -20.26 10.21 28.68
C GLU A 345 -19.89 9.76 30.11
N LEU A 346 -18.59 9.65 30.45
CA LEU A 346 -18.18 9.49 31.84
C LEU A 346 -18.73 10.63 32.68
N PHE A 347 -18.66 11.86 32.17
CA PHE A 347 -19.12 13.05 32.88
C PHE A 347 -20.61 13.26 32.64
N GLY A 348 -21.40 12.69 33.53
CA GLY A 348 -22.83 12.95 33.69
C GLY A 348 -23.71 11.74 33.46
N HIS A 349 -23.34 10.85 32.53
CA HIS A 349 -24.10 9.61 32.32
C HIS A 349 -23.64 8.52 33.29
N TRP A 350 -22.40 8.04 33.15
CA TRP A 350 -21.83 7.02 34.05
C TRP A 350 -21.57 7.57 35.46
N TRP A 351 -20.97 8.76 35.54
CA TRP A 351 -20.80 9.51 36.79
C TRP A 351 -21.65 10.77 36.77
N PHE A 352 -22.80 10.70 37.44
CA PHE A 352 -23.84 11.73 37.35
C PHE A 352 -23.37 13.14 37.73
N GLU A 353 -22.53 13.24 38.75
CA GLU A 353 -21.98 14.48 39.26
C GLU A 353 -20.75 14.96 38.48
N GLY A 354 -20.33 14.24 37.44
CA GLY A 354 -19.14 14.52 36.66
C GLY A 354 -19.06 15.95 36.07
N PRO A 355 -20.11 16.51 35.43
CA PRO A 355 -20.07 17.87 34.90
C PRO A 355 -19.87 18.92 36.01
N GLU A 356 -20.45 18.68 37.19
CA GLU A 356 -20.30 19.56 38.35
C GLU A 356 -18.90 19.45 38.95
N PHE A 357 -18.34 18.25 38.97
CA PHE A 357 -16.93 18.04 39.30
C PHE A 357 -15.99 18.77 38.35
N LEU A 358 -16.25 18.74 37.02
CA LEU A 358 -15.44 19.47 36.04
C LEU A 358 -15.50 20.98 36.31
N LEU A 359 -16.70 21.54 36.43
CA LEU A 359 -16.90 22.96 36.70
C LEU A 359 -16.23 23.40 38.02
N GLN A 360 -16.41 22.61 39.09
CA GLN A 360 -15.80 22.90 40.37
C GLN A 360 -14.27 22.77 40.29
N SER A 361 -13.75 21.78 39.57
CA SER A 361 -12.30 21.61 39.37
C SER A 361 -11.68 22.77 38.60
N MET A 362 -12.37 23.30 37.59
CA MET A 362 -11.95 24.51 36.85
C MET A 362 -11.92 25.74 37.76
N LYS A 363 -12.96 25.95 38.59
CA LYS A 363 -13.00 27.04 39.58
C LYS A 363 -11.82 26.97 40.55
N VAL A 364 -11.57 25.79 41.13
CA VAL A 364 -10.43 25.56 42.06
C VAL A 364 -9.07 25.72 41.35
N SER A 365 -8.93 25.25 40.11
CA SER A 365 -7.72 25.43 39.30
C SER A 365 -7.39 26.91 39.09
N ASN A 366 -8.40 27.71 38.76
CA ASN A 366 -8.24 29.15 38.56
C ASN A 366 -7.80 29.86 39.84
N GLU A 367 -8.41 29.54 40.99
CA GLU A 367 -8.01 30.07 42.30
C GLU A 367 -6.58 29.68 42.69
N ARG A 368 -6.14 28.47 42.33
CA ARG A 368 -4.81 27.93 42.67
C ARG A 368 -3.74 28.21 41.60
N SER A 369 -4.07 28.97 40.56
CA SER A 369 -3.18 29.31 39.44
C SER A 369 -2.60 28.08 38.72
N ILE A 370 -3.37 27.00 38.59
CA ILE A 370 -3.02 25.85 37.75
C ILE A 370 -3.33 26.22 36.30
N SER A 371 -2.33 26.13 35.41
CA SER A 371 -2.48 26.54 34.01
C SER A 371 -3.12 25.43 33.18
N TRP A 372 -4.38 25.62 32.78
CA TRP A 372 -5.00 24.77 31.77
C TRP A 372 -4.58 25.21 30.37
N ILE A 373 -4.51 24.27 29.45
CA ILE A 373 -4.17 24.54 28.06
C ILE A 373 -4.83 23.51 27.15
N THR A 374 -5.23 23.93 25.95
CA THR A 374 -5.61 22.98 24.90
C THR A 374 -4.35 22.49 24.19
N PRO A 375 -4.34 21.27 23.62
CA PRO A 375 -3.22 20.79 22.81
C PRO A 375 -2.86 21.73 21.65
N GLN A 376 -3.87 22.34 21.02
CA GLN A 376 -3.67 23.35 19.97
C GLN A 376 -2.90 24.58 20.49
N GLU A 377 -3.31 25.13 21.63
CA GLU A 377 -2.64 26.28 22.24
C GLU A 377 -1.24 25.93 22.76
N PHE A 378 -1.04 24.69 23.25
CA PHE A 378 0.28 24.21 23.62
C PHE A 378 1.23 24.21 22.44
N LEU A 379 0.82 23.68 21.28
CA LEU A 379 1.64 23.70 20.08
C LEU A 379 1.88 25.12 19.58
N HIS A 380 0.86 25.99 19.60
CA HIS A 380 1.04 27.38 19.19
C HIS A 380 2.16 28.08 19.98
N ARG A 381 2.26 27.78 21.29
CA ARG A 381 3.27 28.37 22.18
C ARG A 381 4.62 27.66 22.16
N HIS A 382 4.64 26.33 21.97
CA HIS A 382 5.80 25.47 22.26
C HIS A 382 6.10 24.46 21.14
N TYR A 383 5.83 24.80 19.88
CA TYR A 383 6.09 23.92 18.72
C TYR A 383 7.58 23.69 18.44
N GLN A 384 8.43 24.64 18.80
CA GLN A 384 9.88 24.52 18.67
C GLN A 384 10.35 23.64 19.86
N ASP A 385 11.16 22.61 19.59
CA ASP A 385 11.84 21.78 20.60
C ASP A 385 11.08 20.56 21.17
N LEU A 386 10.13 20.00 20.41
CA LEU A 386 9.60 18.66 20.68
C LEU A 386 10.52 17.59 20.04
N ASP A 387 10.75 16.48 20.76
CA ASP A 387 11.50 15.34 20.22
C ASP A 387 10.78 14.74 19.01
N THR A 388 11.53 14.28 18.01
CA THR A 388 10.97 13.47 16.92
C THR A 388 11.27 12.00 17.16
N VAL A 389 10.24 11.15 17.14
CA VAL A 389 10.37 9.72 17.40
C VAL A 389 9.70 8.88 16.32
N ARG A 390 10.07 7.60 16.25
CA ARG A 390 9.33 6.57 15.51
C ARG A 390 8.42 5.83 16.50
N PRO A 391 7.15 6.23 16.62
CA PRO A 391 6.19 5.62 17.54
C PRO A 391 5.93 4.14 17.19
N SER A 392 5.70 3.34 18.22
CA SER A 392 5.28 1.95 18.08
C SER A 392 3.76 1.85 18.09
N PHE A 393 3.21 0.77 17.55
CA PHE A 393 1.77 0.50 17.67
C PHE A 393 1.38 0.35 19.14
N SER A 394 0.34 1.07 19.55
CA SER A 394 -0.44 0.79 20.76
C SER A 394 -1.80 1.48 20.67
N THR A 395 -2.65 1.20 21.64
CA THR A 395 -4.01 1.75 21.80
C THR A 395 -4.24 1.97 23.30
N TRP A 396 -5.22 2.81 23.67
CA TRP A 396 -5.59 2.96 25.07
C TRP A 396 -6.46 1.82 25.63
N GLY A 397 -6.75 0.80 24.80
CA GLY A 397 -7.52 -0.38 25.17
C GLY A 397 -6.77 -1.32 26.11
N ARG A 398 -7.36 -2.50 26.36
CA ARG A 398 -6.82 -3.48 27.31
C ARG A 398 -5.37 -3.86 26.97
N ASN A 399 -4.51 -3.81 27.98
CA ASN A 399 -3.07 -4.10 27.89
C ASN A 399 -2.27 -3.23 26.89
N GLY A 400 -2.85 -2.15 26.35
CA GLY A 400 -2.23 -1.35 25.30
C GLY A 400 -2.14 -2.05 23.95
N THR A 401 -2.95 -3.09 23.73
CA THR A 401 -2.95 -3.94 22.53
C THR A 401 -4.29 -3.91 21.81
N GLY A 402 -4.32 -4.36 20.56
CA GLY A 402 -5.56 -4.44 19.77
C GLY A 402 -6.44 -5.66 20.07
N GLU A 403 -6.29 -6.32 21.23
CA GLU A 403 -6.98 -7.58 21.56
C GLU A 403 -8.49 -7.45 21.78
N VAL A 404 -8.97 -6.25 22.10
CA VAL A 404 -10.41 -5.97 22.22
C VAL A 404 -11.07 -6.07 20.85
N TRP A 405 -10.43 -5.51 19.82
CA TRP A 405 -10.99 -5.46 18.46
C TRP A 405 -10.64 -6.68 17.61
N LEU A 406 -9.56 -7.39 17.91
CA LEU A 406 -9.21 -8.63 17.20
C LEU A 406 -8.93 -9.78 18.19
N ASN A 407 -9.92 -10.66 18.32
CA ASN A 407 -9.86 -11.90 19.09
C ASN A 407 -10.80 -12.96 18.48
N ASN A 408 -10.93 -14.13 19.11
CA ASN A 408 -11.71 -15.25 18.58
C ASN A 408 -13.21 -14.93 18.37
N GLU A 409 -13.79 -13.99 19.12
CA GLU A 409 -15.22 -13.66 19.07
C GLU A 409 -15.58 -12.74 17.90
N ASN A 410 -14.64 -11.91 17.44
CA ASN A 410 -14.86 -10.89 16.41
C ASN A 410 -13.96 -11.01 15.17
N ALA A 411 -12.95 -11.88 15.17
CA ALA A 411 -12.03 -12.08 14.04
C ALA A 411 -12.73 -12.41 12.71
N TRP A 412 -13.90 -13.04 12.76
CA TRP A 412 -14.69 -13.40 11.58
C TRP A 412 -15.16 -12.18 10.77
N MET A 413 -15.25 -10.99 11.38
CA MET A 413 -15.69 -9.75 10.72
C MET A 413 -14.68 -9.29 9.66
N TYR A 414 -13.39 -9.37 9.97
CA TYR A 414 -12.35 -8.71 9.18
C TYR A 414 -12.23 -9.23 7.74
N ARG A 415 -12.45 -10.54 7.50
CA ARG A 415 -12.44 -11.08 6.13
C ARG A 415 -13.50 -10.41 5.24
N HIS A 416 -14.64 -10.02 5.81
CA HIS A 416 -15.72 -9.35 5.08
C HIS A 416 -15.38 -7.87 4.86
N LEU A 417 -14.86 -7.19 5.88
CA LEU A 417 -14.39 -5.81 5.75
C LEU A 417 -13.30 -5.68 4.68
N HIS A 418 -12.28 -6.54 4.74
CA HIS A 418 -11.16 -6.57 3.80
C HIS A 418 -11.61 -6.91 2.38
N TYR A 419 -12.58 -7.81 2.23
CA TYR A 419 -13.22 -8.07 0.93
C TYR A 419 -13.87 -6.80 0.38
N CYS A 420 -14.68 -6.11 1.19
CA CYS A 420 -15.37 -4.87 0.79
C CYS A 420 -14.36 -3.78 0.39
N GLU A 421 -13.30 -3.58 1.17
CA GLU A 421 -12.24 -2.62 0.86
C GLU A 421 -11.61 -2.89 -0.51
N LYS A 422 -11.23 -4.15 -0.77
CA LYS A 422 -10.65 -4.55 -2.06
C LYS A 422 -11.62 -4.28 -3.21
N LYS A 423 -12.92 -4.57 -3.04
CA LYS A 423 -13.94 -4.30 -4.05
C LYS A 423 -14.18 -2.82 -4.28
N LEU A 424 -14.08 -1.99 -3.26
CA LEU A 424 -14.16 -0.53 -3.40
C LEU A 424 -12.97 0.04 -4.17
N VAL A 425 -11.74 -0.46 -3.93
CA VAL A 425 -10.56 -0.07 -4.72
C VAL A 425 -10.72 -0.46 -6.19
N GLU A 426 -11.10 -1.72 -6.46
CA GLU A 426 -11.36 -2.22 -7.82
C GLU A 426 -12.43 -1.37 -8.53
N LEU A 427 -13.53 -1.07 -7.85
CA LEU A 427 -14.62 -0.25 -8.38
C LEU A 427 -14.16 1.19 -8.66
N ALA A 428 -13.46 1.83 -7.72
CA ALA A 428 -12.99 3.21 -7.89
C ALA A 428 -11.98 3.33 -9.05
N ALA A 429 -11.16 2.30 -9.27
CA ALA A 429 -10.26 2.22 -10.41
C ALA A 429 -11.05 2.18 -11.74
N LYS A 430 -12.08 1.34 -11.84
CA LYS A 430 -12.96 1.25 -13.02
C LYS A 430 -13.72 2.55 -13.30
N LEU A 431 -14.32 3.14 -12.26
CA LEU A 431 -15.08 4.39 -12.38
C LEU A 431 -14.21 5.60 -12.71
N SER A 432 -12.89 5.50 -12.61
CA SER A 432 -12.00 6.61 -12.94
C SER A 432 -11.70 6.77 -14.43
N THR A 433 -11.96 5.73 -15.24
CA THR A 433 -11.73 5.75 -16.69
C THR A 433 -13.01 5.86 -17.52
N GLU A 434 -14.15 5.52 -16.92
CA GLU A 434 -15.44 5.55 -17.61
C GLU A 434 -16.17 6.88 -17.39
N LYS A 435 -17.09 7.24 -18.30
CA LYS A 435 -18.08 8.28 -18.00
C LYS A 435 -19.03 7.76 -16.92
N VAL A 436 -18.75 8.11 -15.67
CA VAL A 436 -19.61 7.77 -14.54
C VAL A 436 -20.95 8.50 -14.68
N ASN A 437 -22.03 7.74 -14.82
CA ASN A 437 -23.37 8.30 -14.72
C ASN A 437 -23.73 8.50 -13.23
N ILE A 438 -24.69 9.40 -12.97
CA ILE A 438 -25.09 9.76 -11.60
C ILE A 438 -25.64 8.58 -10.78
N VAL A 439 -26.22 7.57 -11.44
CA VAL A 439 -26.80 6.41 -10.74
C VAL A 439 -25.69 5.50 -10.23
N ILE A 440 -24.68 5.21 -11.04
CA ILE A 440 -23.53 4.41 -10.65
C ILE A 440 -22.75 5.10 -9.52
N GLU A 441 -22.58 6.42 -9.59
CA GLU A 441 -21.96 7.19 -8.51
C GLU A 441 -22.73 7.06 -7.18
N ARG A 442 -24.08 7.09 -7.21
CA ARG A 442 -24.90 6.88 -6.02
C ARG A 442 -24.70 5.50 -5.41
N TYR A 443 -24.69 4.45 -6.23
CA TYR A 443 -24.41 3.08 -5.78
C TYR A 443 -23.01 2.97 -5.15
N ALA A 444 -21.98 3.48 -5.83
CA ALA A 444 -20.61 3.44 -5.33
C ALA A 444 -20.45 4.20 -4.00
N ASN A 445 -21.09 5.37 -3.87
CA ASN A 445 -21.10 6.13 -2.63
C ASN A 445 -21.83 5.40 -1.51
N GLN A 446 -22.98 4.79 -1.79
CA GLN A 446 -23.70 4.01 -0.80
C GLN A 446 -22.89 2.80 -0.35
N MET A 447 -22.21 2.09 -1.27
CA MET A 447 -21.30 1.00 -0.90
C MET A 447 -20.21 1.46 0.06
N VAL A 448 -19.60 2.64 -0.15
CA VAL A 448 -18.62 3.18 0.79
C VAL A 448 -19.26 3.43 2.17
N ARG A 449 -20.49 3.96 2.23
CA ARG A 449 -21.21 4.18 3.50
C ARG A 449 -21.50 2.86 4.21
N GLU A 450 -21.98 1.84 3.50
CA GLU A 450 -22.23 0.52 4.07
C GLU A 450 -20.95 -0.09 4.66
N TRP A 451 -19.83 -0.01 3.91
CA TRP A 451 -18.54 -0.46 4.42
C TRP A 451 -18.09 0.36 5.65
N MET A 452 -18.21 1.69 5.62
CA MET A 452 -17.84 2.53 6.75
C MET A 452 -18.67 2.17 7.99
N LEU A 453 -19.99 2.03 7.85
CA LEU A 453 -20.88 1.67 8.95
C LEU A 453 -20.54 0.27 9.50
N ALA A 454 -20.22 -0.70 8.64
CA ALA A 454 -19.74 -2.01 9.07
C ALA A 454 -18.35 -1.97 9.75
N ALA A 455 -17.49 -1.02 9.39
CA ALA A 455 -16.12 -0.91 9.89
C ALA A 455 -15.98 -0.23 11.27
N SER A 456 -17.07 0.24 11.86
CA SER A 456 -17.07 0.87 13.20
C SER A 456 -16.43 -0.06 14.25
N SER A 457 -15.55 0.50 15.11
CA SER A 457 -14.89 -0.27 16.17
C SER A 457 -15.87 -0.76 17.23
N ASP A 458 -17.01 -0.08 17.37
CA ASP A 458 -18.06 -0.36 18.35
C ASP A 458 -18.59 -1.79 18.23
N TRP A 459 -18.73 -2.31 17.01
CA TRP A 459 -19.27 -3.66 16.82
C TRP A 459 -18.36 -4.72 17.43
N ALA A 460 -17.06 -4.62 17.19
CA ALA A 460 -16.09 -5.54 17.76
C ALA A 460 -16.00 -5.39 19.29
N PHE A 461 -16.10 -4.16 19.80
CA PHE A 461 -16.13 -3.85 21.22
C PHE A 461 -17.38 -4.42 21.93
N ILE A 462 -18.57 -4.19 21.38
CA ILE A 462 -19.86 -4.67 21.93
C ILE A 462 -19.94 -6.20 21.91
N ILE A 463 -19.39 -6.84 20.87
CA ILE A 463 -19.31 -8.31 20.79
C ILE A 463 -18.41 -8.86 21.90
N GLU A 464 -17.24 -8.27 22.13
CA GLU A 464 -16.32 -8.70 23.20
C GLU A 464 -16.91 -8.48 24.60
N GLY A 465 -17.54 -7.33 24.83
CA GLY A 465 -18.15 -6.97 26.11
C GLY A 465 -19.48 -7.69 26.41
N ASN A 466 -20.05 -8.43 25.45
CA ASN A 466 -21.29 -9.20 25.57
C ASN A 466 -22.51 -8.42 26.12
N SER A 467 -22.58 -7.11 25.88
CA SER A 467 -23.68 -6.25 26.36
C SER A 467 -24.88 -6.27 25.40
N ALA A 468 -24.62 -6.03 24.12
CA ALA A 468 -25.59 -6.04 23.02
C ALA A 468 -25.04 -6.80 21.80
N ALA A 469 -24.33 -7.90 22.05
CA ALA A 469 -23.56 -8.63 21.03
C ALA A 469 -24.40 -9.09 19.84
N GLN A 470 -25.66 -9.49 20.04
CA GLN A 470 -26.54 -9.89 18.93
C GLN A 470 -26.86 -8.71 18.01
N TYR A 471 -27.21 -7.55 18.59
CA TYR A 471 -27.47 -6.33 17.82
C TYR A 471 -26.24 -5.92 17.00
N ALA A 472 -25.04 -5.95 17.59
CA ALA A 472 -23.80 -5.64 16.87
C ALA A 472 -23.53 -6.60 15.71
N LYS A 473 -23.79 -7.91 15.90
CA LYS A 473 -23.68 -8.92 14.83
C LYS A 473 -24.67 -8.65 13.70
N ASP A 474 -25.93 -8.39 14.05
CA ASP A 474 -26.99 -8.13 13.08
C ASP A 474 -26.70 -6.86 12.26
N ARG A 475 -26.29 -5.77 12.93
CA ARG A 475 -25.89 -4.52 12.27
C ARG A 475 -24.71 -4.70 11.34
N PHE A 476 -23.68 -5.43 11.77
CA PHE A 476 -22.54 -5.74 10.91
C PHE A 476 -22.97 -6.53 9.68
N GLN A 477 -23.75 -7.61 9.87
CA GLN A 477 -24.21 -8.47 8.78
C GLN A 477 -25.08 -7.72 7.79
N GLU A 478 -26.01 -6.89 8.27
CA GLU A 478 -26.89 -6.07 7.45
C GLU A 478 -26.11 -5.15 6.50
N HIS A 479 -25.12 -4.42 7.02
CA HIS A 479 -24.29 -3.53 6.19
C HIS A 479 -23.44 -4.31 5.17
N ILE A 480 -22.92 -5.48 5.54
CA ILE A 480 -22.18 -6.35 4.62
C ILE A 480 -23.11 -6.91 3.52
N GLU A 481 -24.33 -7.33 3.86
CA GLU A 481 -25.31 -7.83 2.88
C GLU A 481 -25.75 -6.72 1.91
N ARG A 482 -26.04 -5.51 2.42
CA ARG A 482 -26.34 -4.34 1.58
C ARG A 482 -25.19 -4.01 0.64
N PHE A 483 -23.95 -4.04 1.14
CA PHE A 483 -22.76 -3.84 0.31
C PHE A 483 -22.71 -4.86 -0.85
N HIS A 484 -22.92 -6.15 -0.56
CA HIS A 484 -22.91 -7.19 -1.57
C HIS A 484 -24.01 -7.01 -2.61
N THR A 485 -25.25 -6.71 -2.19
CA THR A 485 -26.38 -6.43 -3.08
C THR A 485 -26.06 -5.27 -4.03
N LEU A 486 -25.51 -4.18 -3.50
CA LEU A 486 -25.10 -3.02 -4.29
C LEU A 486 -23.97 -3.36 -5.27
N TYR A 487 -22.98 -4.12 -4.84
CA TYR A 487 -21.88 -4.55 -5.70
C TYR A 487 -22.38 -5.44 -6.84
N GLU A 488 -23.22 -6.43 -6.56
CA GLU A 488 -23.84 -7.29 -7.57
C GLU A 488 -24.68 -6.50 -8.58
N ALA A 489 -25.44 -5.51 -8.10
CA ALA A 489 -26.19 -4.62 -8.99
C ALA A 489 -25.29 -3.83 -9.95
N ILE A 490 -24.10 -3.41 -9.50
CA ILE A 490 -23.10 -2.78 -10.38
C ILE A 490 -22.53 -3.79 -11.38
N GLN A 491 -22.18 -5.00 -10.95
CA GLN A 491 -21.59 -6.02 -11.83
C GLN A 491 -22.56 -6.49 -12.92
N ASN A 492 -23.84 -6.59 -12.60
CA ASN A 492 -24.88 -7.06 -13.51
C ASN A 492 -25.53 -5.92 -14.32
N GLU A 493 -25.07 -4.68 -14.16
CA GLU A 493 -25.68 -3.47 -14.73
C GLU A 493 -27.18 -3.31 -14.43
N SER A 494 -27.63 -3.86 -13.29
CA SER A 494 -29.03 -3.92 -12.88
C SER A 494 -29.35 -2.82 -11.88
N TYR A 495 -29.44 -1.58 -12.35
CA TYR A 495 -29.64 -0.40 -11.49
C TYR A 495 -31.13 -0.12 -11.21
N ASN A 496 -31.46 0.13 -9.94
CA ASN A 496 -32.80 0.49 -9.50
C ASN A 496 -32.75 1.77 -8.66
N VAL A 497 -33.20 2.88 -9.27
CA VAL A 497 -33.18 4.21 -8.64
C VAL A 497 -34.05 4.26 -7.38
N LYS A 498 -35.13 3.49 -7.32
CA LYS A 498 -36.01 3.46 -6.15
C LYS A 498 -35.32 2.78 -4.97
N GLU A 499 -34.72 1.61 -5.20
CA GLU A 499 -34.02 0.82 -4.19
C GLU A 499 -32.82 1.54 -3.60
N ILE A 500 -31.95 2.15 -4.42
CA ILE A 500 -30.83 2.94 -3.90
C ILE A 500 -31.31 4.13 -3.06
N SER A 501 -32.43 4.75 -3.43
CA SER A 501 -33.03 5.83 -2.65
C SER A 501 -33.57 5.32 -1.31
N GLU A 502 -34.06 4.07 -1.24
CA GLU A 502 -34.50 3.46 0.01
C GLU A 502 -33.31 3.28 0.97
N TYR A 503 -32.17 2.75 0.49
CA TYR A 503 -30.95 2.63 1.30
C TYR A 503 -30.39 3.99 1.76
N GLU A 504 -30.30 4.98 0.86
CA GLU A 504 -29.84 6.32 1.21
C GLU A 504 -30.73 7.01 2.26
N ASN A 505 -32.04 6.75 2.24
CA ASN A 505 -32.99 7.32 3.21
C ASN A 505 -33.01 6.57 4.54
N GLU A 506 -32.62 5.29 4.55
CA GLU A 506 -32.55 4.45 5.74
C GLU A 506 -31.30 4.67 6.58
N TYR A 507 -30.17 4.95 5.93
CA TYR A 507 -28.95 5.39 6.61
C TYR A 507 -28.40 6.65 5.92
N PRO A 508 -28.98 7.84 6.20
CA PRO A 508 -28.58 9.12 5.61
C PRO A 508 -27.26 9.64 6.22
N PHE A 509 -26.22 8.80 6.22
CA PHE A 509 -24.94 9.03 6.87
C PHE A 509 -23.91 9.54 5.86
N ILE A 510 -23.34 10.74 6.08
CA ILE A 510 -22.29 11.33 5.24
C ILE A 510 -22.69 11.30 3.75
N MET A 511 -23.74 12.08 3.42
CA MET A 511 -24.32 12.18 2.07
C MET A 511 -23.49 13.07 1.12
N ILE A 512 -22.18 12.82 1.04
CA ILE A 512 -21.24 13.41 0.08
C ILE A 512 -20.74 12.35 -0.91
N SER A 513 -19.98 12.77 -1.93
CA SER A 513 -19.24 11.83 -2.77
C SER A 513 -18.02 11.31 -2.00
N LEU A 514 -17.85 9.99 -1.96
CA LEU A 514 -16.89 9.26 -1.14
C LEU A 514 -16.07 8.25 -1.95
N TRP A 515 -16.65 7.69 -3.03
CA TRP A 515 -16.01 6.64 -3.83
C TRP A 515 -14.62 7.02 -4.34
N HIS A 516 -14.41 8.32 -4.61
CA HIS A 516 -13.13 8.82 -5.10
C HIS A 516 -12.00 8.73 -4.08
N TYR A 517 -12.27 8.54 -2.78
CA TYR A 517 -11.22 8.29 -1.78
C TYR A 517 -10.56 6.93 -1.96
N PHE A 518 -11.25 6.00 -2.62
CA PHE A 518 -10.71 4.69 -2.98
C PHE A 518 -9.88 4.69 -4.26
N LYS A 519 -9.70 5.85 -4.90
CA LYS A 519 -8.79 5.98 -6.04
C LYS A 519 -7.34 5.82 -5.58
N ASN A 520 -6.67 4.83 -6.14
CA ASN A 520 -5.24 4.66 -6.03
C ASN A 520 -4.55 5.40 -7.18
N GLN A 521 -3.56 6.25 -6.89
CA GLN A 521 -2.81 6.99 -7.92
C GLN A 521 -2.05 6.05 -8.86
N HIS A 522 -1.60 4.89 -8.36
CA HIS A 522 -0.99 3.86 -9.19
C HIS A 522 -2.03 3.24 -10.14
N ASP A 523 -3.19 2.82 -9.61
CA ASP A 523 -4.23 2.21 -10.45
C ASP A 523 -4.83 3.23 -11.42
N LEU A 524 -4.91 4.52 -11.05
CA LEU A 524 -5.24 5.61 -11.97
C LEU A 524 -4.18 5.77 -13.06
N TYR A 525 -2.90 5.78 -12.71
CA TYR A 525 -1.82 5.86 -13.70
C TYR A 525 -1.87 4.66 -14.64
N VAL A 526 -1.98 3.45 -14.10
CA VAL A 526 -2.14 2.22 -14.88
C VAL A 526 -3.39 2.36 -15.75
N ASN A 527 -4.55 2.64 -15.18
CA ASN A 527 -5.78 2.77 -15.96
C ASN A 527 -5.78 3.97 -16.93
N MET A 528 -5.00 5.04 -16.73
CA MET A 528 -4.88 6.11 -17.72
C MET A 528 -3.89 5.75 -18.84
N GLN A 529 -2.87 4.94 -18.53
CA GLN A 529 -1.91 4.42 -19.51
C GLN A 529 -2.44 3.21 -20.27
N TYR A 530 -3.41 2.49 -19.69
CA TYR A 530 -3.95 1.21 -20.15
C TYR A 530 -5.49 1.19 -20.23
N ALA A 531 -6.18 2.33 -20.08
CA ALA A 531 -7.60 2.46 -20.41
C ALA A 531 -7.76 2.05 -21.86
N GLU A 532 -8.78 1.24 -22.13
CA GLU A 532 -9.15 0.74 -23.46
C GLU A 532 -9.45 1.90 -24.43
N GLU A 533 -8.42 2.56 -24.93
CA GLU A 533 -8.36 2.78 -26.36
C GLU A 533 -8.15 1.39 -26.96
N ASP A 534 -9.02 1.04 -27.89
CA ASP A 534 -9.03 -0.14 -28.73
C ASP A 534 -7.64 -0.33 -29.39
N ARG A 535 -6.66 -0.82 -28.62
CA ARG A 535 -5.31 -1.06 -29.09
C ARG A 535 -5.41 -2.25 -30.02
N LYS A 536 -5.25 -1.97 -31.32
CA LYS A 536 -5.23 -2.98 -32.39
C LYS A 536 -4.16 -4.06 -32.23
N GLY A 537 -3.30 -3.98 -31.21
CA GLY A 537 -2.21 -4.92 -30.96
C GLY A 537 -2.64 -6.14 -30.12
N LYS A 538 -2.03 -7.28 -30.44
CA LYS A 538 -2.15 -8.54 -29.69
C LYS A 538 -1.67 -8.45 -28.25
N LYS A 539 -2.22 -9.33 -27.40
CA LYS A 539 -1.77 -9.65 -26.05
C LYS A 539 -0.86 -10.88 -26.07
N ILE A 540 0.44 -10.69 -25.85
CA ILE A 540 1.47 -11.71 -26.05
C ILE A 540 2.00 -12.17 -24.69
N LEU A 541 1.91 -13.47 -24.40
CA LEU A 541 2.53 -14.08 -23.22
C LEU A 541 3.94 -14.55 -23.57
N MET A 542 4.95 -13.82 -23.12
CA MET A 542 6.36 -14.18 -23.28
C MET A 542 6.87 -14.98 -22.09
N LEU A 543 7.52 -16.12 -22.36
CA LEU A 543 8.17 -16.95 -21.34
C LEU A 543 9.68 -16.90 -21.53
N SER A 544 10.40 -16.44 -20.51
CA SER A 544 11.87 -16.38 -20.53
C SER A 544 12.45 -16.59 -19.14
N TRP A 545 13.45 -17.45 -18.98
CA TRP A 545 14.08 -17.68 -17.67
C TRP A 545 14.93 -16.49 -17.18
N GLU A 546 15.43 -15.64 -18.10
CA GLU A 546 16.19 -14.43 -17.78
C GLU A 546 15.58 -13.18 -18.44
N PHE A 547 15.58 -12.07 -17.72
CA PHE A 547 15.14 -10.74 -18.14
C PHE A 547 15.82 -9.72 -17.22
N PRO A 548 16.18 -8.49 -17.67
CA PRO A 548 16.84 -7.50 -16.83
C PRO A 548 16.11 -7.29 -15.49
N PRO A 549 16.82 -7.24 -14.35
CA PRO A 549 18.28 -7.10 -14.21
C PRO A 549 19.07 -8.41 -14.32
N MET A 550 18.43 -9.58 -14.45
CA MET A 550 19.14 -10.84 -14.61
C MET A 550 19.67 -10.94 -16.05
N VAL A 551 20.98 -10.77 -16.21
CA VAL A 551 21.66 -10.84 -17.51
C VAL A 551 22.78 -11.88 -17.42
N VAL A 552 22.50 -13.13 -17.81
CA VAL A 552 23.51 -14.20 -17.90
C VAL A 552 24.06 -14.30 -19.32
N GLY A 553 23.23 -14.05 -20.34
CA GLY A 553 23.63 -14.06 -21.74
C GLY A 553 22.89 -13.05 -22.62
N GLY A 554 23.01 -13.24 -23.94
CA GLY A 554 22.35 -12.39 -24.94
C GLY A 554 20.83 -12.61 -25.05
N LEU A 555 20.30 -13.69 -24.47
CA LEU A 555 18.87 -13.98 -24.47
C LEU A 555 18.11 -12.94 -23.64
N SER A 556 18.60 -12.62 -22.44
CA SER A 556 18.01 -11.54 -21.61
C SER A 556 17.88 -10.21 -22.38
N ARG A 557 18.94 -9.81 -23.12
CA ARG A 557 18.92 -8.60 -23.96
C ARG A 557 17.94 -8.71 -25.12
N HIS A 558 17.89 -9.86 -25.81
CA HIS A 558 16.94 -10.10 -26.89
C HIS A 558 15.49 -9.94 -26.40
N VAL A 559 15.12 -10.60 -25.30
CA VAL A 559 13.74 -10.55 -24.78
C VAL A 559 13.39 -9.12 -24.36
N PHE A 560 14.33 -8.42 -23.70
CA PHE A 560 14.15 -7.02 -23.32
C PHE A 560 13.88 -6.10 -24.50
N ASP A 561 14.74 -6.12 -25.52
CA ASP A 561 14.58 -5.21 -26.65
C ASP A 561 13.37 -5.57 -27.54
N LEU A 562 13.16 -6.87 -27.80
CA LEU A 562 12.03 -7.34 -28.61
C LEU A 562 10.69 -6.99 -27.94
N SER A 563 10.54 -7.28 -26.65
CA SER A 563 9.28 -7.03 -25.93
C SER A 563 8.91 -5.54 -25.93
N ARG A 564 9.90 -4.66 -25.68
CA ARG A 564 9.70 -3.21 -25.72
C ARG A 564 9.31 -2.73 -27.12
N LYS A 565 9.98 -3.21 -28.17
CA LYS A 565 9.64 -2.82 -29.56
C LYS A 565 8.28 -3.34 -30.02
N LEU A 566 7.87 -4.51 -29.56
CA LEU A 566 6.49 -4.98 -29.78
C LEU A 566 5.48 -4.07 -29.06
N THR A 567 5.80 -3.57 -27.87
CA THR A 567 4.98 -2.57 -27.19
C THR A 567 4.95 -1.24 -27.93
N ASP A 568 6.07 -0.77 -28.51
CA ASP A 568 6.10 0.42 -29.38
C ASP A 568 5.18 0.26 -30.61
N LEU A 569 5.02 -0.96 -31.13
CA LEU A 569 4.08 -1.31 -32.21
C LEU A 569 2.60 -1.43 -31.75
N GLY A 570 2.33 -1.18 -30.46
CA GLY A 570 0.99 -1.20 -29.88
C GLY A 570 0.53 -2.54 -29.32
N HIS A 571 1.40 -3.56 -29.28
CA HIS A 571 1.11 -4.83 -28.62
C HIS A 571 1.20 -4.71 -27.09
N GLU A 572 0.45 -5.54 -26.39
CA GLU A 572 0.61 -5.71 -24.94
C GLU A 572 1.46 -6.96 -24.69
N VAL A 573 2.63 -6.78 -24.10
CA VAL A 573 3.58 -7.88 -23.86
C VAL A 573 3.70 -8.16 -22.38
N TYR A 574 3.52 -9.43 -22.02
CA TYR A 574 3.54 -9.93 -20.66
C TYR A 574 4.64 -10.98 -20.52
N VAL A 575 5.74 -10.62 -19.85
CA VAL A 575 6.91 -11.48 -19.67
C VAL A 575 6.82 -12.17 -18.31
N LEU A 576 6.76 -13.51 -18.29
CA LEU A 576 7.02 -14.30 -17.09
C LEU A 576 8.50 -14.69 -17.06
N THR A 577 9.18 -14.34 -15.98
CA THR A 577 10.62 -14.56 -15.81
C THR A 577 11.03 -14.98 -14.40
N SER A 578 12.29 -15.38 -14.21
CA SER A 578 12.80 -15.81 -12.90
C SER A 578 12.89 -14.65 -11.92
N SER A 579 12.66 -14.92 -10.63
CA SER A 579 12.81 -13.95 -9.56
C SER A 579 14.26 -13.46 -9.37
N VAL A 580 14.42 -12.18 -9.04
CA VAL A 580 15.71 -11.57 -8.66
C VAL A 580 15.56 -10.86 -7.33
N ASP A 581 16.49 -11.10 -6.41
CA ASP A 581 16.49 -10.43 -5.10
C ASP A 581 16.61 -8.90 -5.26
N GLY A 582 15.80 -8.17 -4.49
CA GLY A 582 15.76 -6.70 -4.52
C GLY A 582 14.88 -6.11 -5.62
N TYR A 583 14.24 -6.93 -6.46
CA TYR A 583 13.33 -6.48 -7.51
C TYR A 583 11.89 -6.92 -7.24
N PRO A 584 10.88 -6.13 -7.66
CA PRO A 584 9.48 -6.44 -7.39
C PRO A 584 9.01 -7.68 -8.15
N GLU A 585 8.02 -8.40 -7.59
CA GLU A 585 7.38 -9.55 -8.24
C GLU A 585 6.62 -9.15 -9.51
N TYR A 586 6.18 -7.90 -9.61
CA TYR A 586 5.56 -7.32 -10.79
C TYR A 586 6.04 -5.88 -10.99
N GLU A 587 6.35 -5.53 -12.24
CA GLU A 587 6.56 -4.15 -12.66
C GLU A 587 6.16 -3.96 -14.12
N ILE A 588 6.11 -2.69 -14.53
CA ILE A 588 6.03 -2.30 -15.93
C ILE A 588 7.37 -1.70 -16.32
N ASN A 589 8.11 -2.40 -17.17
CA ASN A 589 9.43 -2.00 -17.63
C ASN A 589 9.33 -1.54 -19.09
N ASN A 590 9.46 -0.22 -19.32
CA ASN A 590 9.33 0.39 -20.65
C ASN A 590 8.07 -0.04 -21.43
N GLY A 591 6.93 -0.12 -20.74
CA GLY A 591 5.64 -0.53 -21.30
C GLY A 591 5.38 -2.04 -21.30
N VAL A 592 6.39 -2.87 -21.03
CA VAL A 592 6.28 -4.33 -20.92
C VAL A 592 5.86 -4.72 -19.51
N HIS A 593 4.85 -5.59 -19.37
CA HIS A 593 4.45 -6.14 -18.07
C HIS A 593 5.40 -7.29 -17.70
N VAL A 594 6.14 -7.16 -16.60
CA VAL A 594 7.15 -8.15 -16.19
C VAL A 594 6.75 -8.77 -14.86
N TYR A 595 6.56 -10.10 -14.84
CA TYR A 595 6.28 -10.89 -13.65
C TYR A 595 7.46 -11.78 -13.31
N ARG A 596 7.99 -11.60 -12.10
CA ARG A 596 9.17 -12.29 -11.57
C ARG A 596 8.75 -13.41 -10.65
N ILE A 597 8.86 -14.64 -11.14
CA ILE A 597 8.33 -15.85 -10.55
C ILE A 597 9.43 -16.59 -9.78
N LYS A 598 9.15 -16.88 -8.50
CA LYS A 598 9.96 -17.82 -7.71
C LYS A 598 9.54 -19.25 -8.07
N GLY A 599 10.51 -20.11 -8.37
CA GLY A 599 10.24 -21.54 -8.54
C GLY A 599 9.58 -22.14 -7.29
N LYS A 600 8.78 -23.19 -7.46
CA LYS A 600 8.07 -23.86 -6.34
C LYS A 600 9.02 -24.38 -5.24
N GLN A 601 10.27 -24.65 -5.59
CA GLN A 601 11.38 -25.04 -4.74
C GLN A 601 12.64 -24.31 -5.25
N PRO A 602 12.89 -23.08 -4.77
CA PRO A 602 13.90 -22.20 -5.35
C PRO A 602 15.35 -22.58 -4.97
N SER A 603 15.55 -23.54 -4.06
CA SER A 603 16.85 -23.87 -3.46
C SER A 603 17.47 -25.19 -3.93
N PHE A 604 17.16 -25.67 -5.14
CA PHE A 604 17.77 -26.89 -5.66
C PHE A 604 19.26 -26.72 -5.95
N GLU A 605 20.07 -27.72 -5.59
CA GLU A 605 21.50 -27.76 -5.92
C GLU A 605 21.75 -28.01 -7.43
N SER A 606 20.83 -28.73 -8.10
CA SER A 606 20.90 -28.99 -9.54
C SER A 606 20.17 -27.90 -10.33
N PHE A 607 20.88 -27.24 -11.25
CA PHE A 607 20.32 -26.26 -12.17
C PHE A 607 19.16 -26.82 -13.02
N PHE A 608 19.24 -28.10 -13.38
CA PHE A 608 18.18 -28.77 -14.14
C PHE A 608 16.89 -28.91 -13.30
N HIS A 609 16.99 -29.33 -12.03
CA HIS A 609 15.84 -29.40 -11.12
C HIS A 609 15.28 -28.02 -10.78
N TRP A 610 16.16 -27.03 -10.59
CA TRP A 610 15.76 -25.64 -10.42
C TRP A 610 14.95 -25.14 -11.62
N THR A 611 15.39 -25.43 -12.84
CA THR A 611 14.67 -25.11 -14.08
C THR A 611 13.29 -25.76 -14.11
N GLY A 612 13.18 -27.05 -13.77
CA GLY A 612 11.89 -27.73 -13.68
C GLY A 612 10.94 -27.07 -12.67
N SER A 613 11.47 -26.64 -11.52
CA SER A 613 10.70 -25.93 -10.50
C SER A 613 10.18 -24.56 -10.95
N LEU A 614 10.99 -23.82 -11.70
CA LEU A 614 10.61 -22.56 -12.31
C LEU A 614 9.49 -22.76 -13.33
N ASN A 615 9.59 -23.79 -14.17
CA ASN A 615 8.57 -24.08 -15.19
C ASN A 615 7.20 -24.39 -14.59
N LEU A 616 7.14 -25.19 -13.51
CA LEU A 616 5.88 -25.46 -12.81
C LEU A 616 5.26 -24.18 -12.27
N ALA A 617 6.08 -23.30 -11.69
CA ALA A 617 5.60 -22.00 -11.19
C ALA A 617 5.14 -21.06 -12.31
N MET A 618 5.87 -20.99 -13.42
CA MET A 618 5.51 -20.21 -14.59
C MET A 618 4.20 -20.69 -15.23
N ALA A 619 4.02 -22.00 -15.36
CA ALA A 619 2.78 -22.58 -15.91
C ALA A 619 1.57 -22.20 -15.04
N ASP A 620 1.63 -22.48 -13.73
CA ASP A 620 0.55 -22.13 -12.80
C ASP A 620 0.23 -20.63 -12.86
N TYR A 621 1.26 -19.78 -12.87
CA TYR A 621 1.08 -18.34 -12.90
C TYR A 621 0.45 -17.88 -14.23
N ALA A 622 0.89 -18.42 -15.36
CA ALA A 622 0.31 -18.13 -16.67
C ALA A 622 -1.18 -18.50 -16.72
N ILE A 623 -1.57 -19.66 -16.19
CA ILE A 623 -2.97 -20.07 -16.13
C ILE A 623 -3.79 -19.12 -15.24
N GLU A 624 -3.29 -18.75 -14.06
CA GLU A 624 -3.98 -17.78 -13.20
C GLU A 624 -4.08 -16.39 -13.85
N LEU A 625 -3.03 -15.95 -14.53
CA LEU A 625 -3.01 -14.66 -15.24
C LEU A 625 -3.99 -14.64 -16.41
N SER A 626 -4.14 -15.77 -17.11
CA SER A 626 -5.07 -15.90 -18.25
C SER A 626 -6.55 -15.70 -17.88
N LYS A 627 -6.90 -15.89 -16.60
CA LYS A 627 -8.26 -15.62 -16.09
C LYS A 627 -8.60 -14.13 -16.09
N LYS A 628 -7.58 -13.27 -16.11
CA LYS A 628 -7.71 -11.81 -16.13
C LYS A 628 -7.39 -11.23 -17.50
N ILE A 629 -6.47 -11.86 -18.24
CA ILE A 629 -5.96 -11.38 -19.51
C ILE A 629 -6.15 -12.47 -20.56
N LYS A 630 -6.90 -12.18 -21.62
CA LYS A 630 -7.00 -13.07 -22.77
C LYS A 630 -5.78 -12.87 -23.65
N PHE A 631 -4.89 -13.85 -23.67
CA PHE A 631 -3.71 -13.86 -24.54
C PHE A 631 -4.07 -14.35 -25.95
N ASP A 632 -3.39 -13.81 -26.95
CA ASP A 632 -3.52 -14.22 -28.35
C ASP A 632 -2.51 -15.30 -28.75
N CYS A 633 -1.32 -15.28 -28.14
CA CYS A 633 -0.26 -16.24 -28.39
C CYS A 633 0.74 -16.34 -27.23
N ILE A 634 1.52 -17.41 -27.25
CA ILE A 634 2.65 -17.65 -26.37
C ILE A 634 3.93 -17.49 -27.20
N HIS A 635 4.92 -16.75 -26.66
CA HIS A 635 6.25 -16.69 -27.24
C HIS A 635 7.30 -17.16 -26.23
N ALA A 636 7.82 -18.37 -26.42
CA ALA A 636 8.83 -18.97 -25.56
C ALA A 636 10.25 -18.70 -26.06
N HIS A 637 11.20 -18.57 -25.14
CA HIS A 637 12.63 -18.41 -25.45
C HIS A 637 13.45 -19.56 -24.85
N ASP A 638 13.94 -20.44 -25.73
CA ASP A 638 14.75 -21.64 -25.43
C ASP A 638 14.11 -22.73 -24.53
N TRP A 639 14.81 -23.87 -24.43
CA TRP A 639 14.37 -25.07 -23.70
C TRP A 639 14.15 -24.86 -22.20
N LEU A 640 14.74 -23.82 -21.61
CA LEU A 640 14.65 -23.52 -20.18
C LEU A 640 13.23 -23.19 -19.73
N VAL A 641 12.32 -22.85 -20.66
CA VAL A 641 10.89 -22.65 -20.39
C VAL A 641 10.00 -23.67 -21.13
N SER A 642 10.59 -24.76 -21.64
CA SER A 642 9.90 -25.75 -22.49
C SER A 642 8.66 -26.34 -21.84
N VAL A 643 8.78 -26.79 -20.60
CA VAL A 643 7.68 -27.46 -19.87
C VAL A 643 6.53 -26.49 -19.62
N ALA A 644 6.83 -25.25 -19.23
CA ALA A 644 5.81 -24.22 -19.04
C ALA A 644 5.12 -23.87 -20.36
N ALA A 645 5.89 -23.65 -21.43
CA ALA A 645 5.35 -23.28 -22.74
C ALA A 645 4.38 -24.34 -23.29
N LEU A 646 4.77 -25.62 -23.24
CA LEU A 646 3.94 -26.72 -23.72
C LEU A 646 2.70 -26.95 -22.85
N ALA A 647 2.83 -26.81 -21.52
CA ALA A 647 1.69 -26.93 -20.61
C ALA A 647 0.66 -25.80 -20.84
N VAL A 648 1.13 -24.55 -20.90
CA VAL A 648 0.26 -23.38 -21.12
C VAL A 648 -0.38 -23.41 -22.50
N LYS A 649 0.36 -23.84 -23.54
CA LYS A 649 -0.20 -24.07 -24.88
C LYS A 649 -1.39 -25.02 -24.82
N ARG A 650 -1.20 -26.19 -24.18
CA ARG A 650 -2.24 -27.23 -24.10
C ARG A 650 -3.45 -26.74 -23.30
N ASP A 651 -3.22 -26.10 -22.16
CA ASP A 651 -4.28 -25.76 -21.22
C ASP A 651 -5.07 -24.50 -21.64
N LEU A 652 -4.45 -23.58 -22.39
CA LEU A 652 -5.09 -22.37 -22.90
C LEU A 652 -5.45 -22.44 -24.39
N GLU A 653 -5.07 -23.51 -25.09
CA GLU A 653 -5.29 -23.70 -26.54
C GLU A 653 -4.74 -22.55 -27.40
N LEU A 654 -3.60 -21.98 -27.01
CA LEU A 654 -2.98 -20.84 -27.68
C LEU A 654 -1.88 -21.27 -28.66
N PRO A 655 -1.68 -20.54 -29.78
CA PRO A 655 -0.52 -20.75 -30.64
C PRO A 655 0.79 -20.45 -29.89
N LEU A 656 1.77 -21.36 -30.03
CA LEU A 656 3.10 -21.26 -29.44
C LEU A 656 4.14 -20.95 -30.52
N ILE A 657 4.78 -19.80 -30.38
CA ILE A 657 5.96 -19.42 -31.15
C ILE A 657 7.17 -19.57 -30.24
N THR A 658 8.27 -20.14 -30.74
CA THR A 658 9.49 -20.28 -29.93
C THR A 658 10.69 -19.71 -30.65
N THR A 659 11.45 -18.82 -29.99
CA THR A 659 12.79 -18.45 -30.46
C THR A 659 13.83 -19.40 -29.88
N ILE A 660 14.60 -20.05 -30.75
CA ILE A 660 15.75 -20.88 -30.39
C ILE A 660 17.02 -20.06 -30.59
N HIS A 661 17.70 -19.72 -29.50
CA HIS A 661 18.92 -18.89 -29.52
C HIS A 661 20.18 -19.71 -29.72
N ALA A 662 20.18 -20.96 -29.26
CA ALA A 662 21.27 -21.91 -29.42
C ALA A 662 20.74 -23.33 -29.17
N THR A 663 21.55 -24.33 -29.51
CA THR A 663 21.29 -25.74 -29.21
C THR A 663 22.41 -26.32 -28.36
N GLU A 664 22.09 -27.30 -27.52
CA GLU A 664 23.09 -28.02 -26.74
C GLU A 664 24.05 -28.80 -27.64
N HIS A 665 23.52 -29.35 -28.74
CA HIS A 665 24.31 -30.01 -29.77
C HIS A 665 25.36 -29.06 -30.37
N GLY A 666 24.96 -27.84 -30.75
CA GLY A 666 25.86 -26.87 -31.39
C GLY A 666 26.94 -26.37 -30.44
N ARG A 667 26.57 -26.03 -29.20
CA ARG A 667 27.50 -25.56 -28.16
C ARG A 667 28.63 -26.54 -27.88
N ASN A 668 28.34 -27.84 -27.92
CA ASN A 668 29.28 -28.89 -27.56
C ASN A 668 29.83 -29.66 -28.77
N ASN A 669 29.42 -29.28 -30.00
CA ASN A 669 29.73 -30.00 -31.24
C ASN A 669 29.35 -31.50 -31.16
N GLY A 670 28.17 -31.77 -30.63
CA GLY A 670 27.65 -33.11 -30.36
C GLY A 670 27.12 -33.29 -28.93
N ILE A 671 26.52 -34.45 -28.67
CA ILE A 671 26.00 -34.83 -27.34
C ILE A 671 26.86 -35.96 -26.78
N THR A 672 27.48 -35.72 -25.62
CA THR A 672 28.51 -36.60 -25.04
C THR A 672 28.24 -36.99 -23.58
N SER A 673 27.26 -36.38 -22.92
CA SER A 673 26.90 -36.67 -21.53
C SER A 673 25.39 -36.90 -21.35
N PRO A 674 24.96 -37.59 -20.27
CA PRO A 674 23.54 -37.78 -19.97
C PRO A 674 22.76 -36.47 -19.81
N LEU A 675 23.36 -35.47 -19.16
CA LEU A 675 22.73 -34.15 -18.98
C LEU A 675 22.55 -33.44 -20.34
N GLN A 676 23.55 -33.50 -21.22
CA GLN A 676 23.44 -32.95 -22.57
C GLN A 676 22.32 -33.64 -23.36
N TYR A 677 22.17 -34.96 -23.20
CA TYR A 677 21.07 -35.70 -23.82
C TYR A 677 19.71 -35.23 -23.29
N GLU A 678 19.55 -35.07 -21.97
CA GLU A 678 18.30 -34.57 -21.38
C GLU A 678 17.93 -33.15 -21.87
N ILE A 679 18.91 -32.25 -21.94
CA ILE A 679 18.71 -30.89 -22.48
C ILE A 679 18.31 -30.97 -23.95
N ASN A 680 19.02 -31.76 -24.75
CA ASN A 680 18.75 -31.93 -26.18
C ASN A 680 17.34 -32.51 -26.43
N GLN A 681 16.87 -33.41 -25.58
CA GLN A 681 15.49 -33.90 -25.64
C GLN A 681 14.47 -32.80 -25.33
N LYS A 682 14.73 -31.92 -24.35
CA LYS A 682 13.85 -30.79 -24.04
C LYS A 682 13.81 -29.73 -25.15
N GLU A 683 14.95 -29.50 -25.80
CA GLU A 683 15.02 -28.70 -27.02
C GLU A 683 14.12 -29.28 -28.11
N TRP A 684 14.25 -30.59 -28.38
CA TRP A 684 13.42 -31.27 -29.38
C TRP A 684 11.92 -31.21 -29.04
N GLU A 685 11.52 -31.52 -27.80
CA GLU A 685 10.12 -31.47 -27.36
C GLU A 685 9.50 -30.07 -27.55
N LEU A 686 10.25 -29.02 -27.20
CA LEU A 686 9.78 -27.65 -27.40
C LEU A 686 9.68 -27.30 -28.89
N MET A 687 10.68 -27.69 -29.69
CA MET A 687 10.68 -27.44 -31.13
C MET A 687 9.52 -28.15 -31.83
N ASP A 688 9.26 -29.41 -31.48
CA ASP A 688 8.17 -30.22 -32.01
C ASP A 688 6.80 -29.67 -31.59
N GLY A 689 6.63 -29.33 -30.30
CA GLY A 689 5.36 -28.84 -29.78
C GLY A 689 5.02 -27.38 -30.13
N SER A 690 5.96 -26.58 -30.66
CA SER A 690 5.69 -25.21 -31.13
C SER A 690 4.90 -25.21 -32.45
N ASP A 691 4.16 -24.15 -32.77
CA ASP A 691 3.50 -23.98 -34.07
C ASP A 691 4.41 -23.28 -35.09
N SER A 692 5.34 -22.45 -34.61
CA SER A 692 6.40 -21.86 -35.43
C SER A 692 7.66 -21.64 -34.60
N LEU A 693 8.81 -21.69 -35.25
CA LEU A 693 10.11 -21.47 -34.65
C LEU A 693 10.78 -20.25 -35.28
N ILE A 694 11.44 -19.46 -34.46
CA ILE A 694 12.30 -18.36 -34.87
C ILE A 694 13.75 -18.77 -34.58
N VAL A 695 14.62 -18.59 -35.56
CA VAL A 695 16.08 -18.73 -35.41
C VAL A 695 16.77 -17.48 -35.92
N CYS A 696 17.95 -17.21 -35.39
CA CYS A 696 18.69 -15.99 -35.64
C CYS A 696 19.55 -16.01 -36.92
N SER A 697 19.79 -17.18 -37.52
CA SER A 697 20.66 -17.34 -38.69
C SER A 697 20.27 -18.53 -39.56
N THR A 698 20.73 -18.52 -40.80
CA THR A 698 20.62 -19.67 -41.72
C THR A 698 21.38 -20.86 -41.19
N TYR A 699 22.51 -20.63 -40.52
CA TYR A 699 23.24 -21.66 -39.78
C TYR A 699 22.34 -22.38 -38.76
N MET A 700 21.64 -21.63 -37.90
CA MET A 700 20.73 -22.22 -36.91
C MET A 700 19.55 -22.93 -37.59
N LYS A 701 18.98 -22.37 -38.66
CA LYS A 701 17.93 -23.07 -39.43
C LYS A 701 18.42 -24.44 -39.89
N LYS A 702 19.62 -24.52 -40.46
CA LYS A 702 20.23 -25.77 -40.92
C LYS A 702 20.48 -26.73 -39.77
N GLU A 703 20.91 -26.23 -38.61
CA GLU A 703 21.11 -27.07 -37.44
C GLU A 703 19.78 -27.71 -36.97
N LEU A 704 18.69 -26.94 -36.92
CA LEU A 704 17.37 -27.46 -36.56
C LEU A 704 16.85 -28.49 -37.59
N THR A 705 17.09 -28.29 -38.88
CA THR A 705 16.67 -29.24 -39.92
C THR A 705 17.51 -30.50 -39.93
N ASP A 706 18.84 -30.38 -39.83
CA ASP A 706 19.76 -31.50 -40.02
C ASP A 706 19.86 -32.37 -38.75
N VAL A 707 19.87 -31.74 -37.57
CA VAL A 707 20.05 -32.44 -36.28
C VAL A 707 18.70 -32.85 -35.70
N PHE A 708 17.73 -31.92 -35.65
CA PHE A 708 16.44 -32.14 -34.99
C PHE A 708 15.32 -32.57 -35.95
N GLN A 709 15.59 -32.60 -37.26
CA GLN A 709 14.65 -33.02 -38.31
C GLN A 709 13.36 -32.18 -38.32
N ILE A 710 13.47 -30.91 -37.95
CA ILE A 710 12.32 -29.98 -37.94
C ILE A 710 11.98 -29.53 -39.38
N PRO A 711 10.70 -29.54 -39.78
CA PRO A 711 10.28 -29.07 -41.10
C PRO A 711 10.66 -27.60 -41.37
N GLU A 712 11.19 -27.34 -42.58
CA GLU A 712 11.66 -26.00 -42.95
C GLU A 712 10.57 -24.92 -42.94
N ASP A 713 9.32 -25.28 -43.25
CA ASP A 713 8.17 -24.38 -43.31
C ASP A 713 7.72 -23.90 -41.92
N LYS A 714 8.17 -24.59 -40.86
CA LYS A 714 7.97 -24.21 -39.46
C LYS A 714 8.95 -23.12 -39.00
N ILE A 715 10.09 -22.98 -39.67
CA ILE A 715 11.22 -22.17 -39.21
C ILE A 715 11.31 -20.83 -39.96
N ALA A 716 11.21 -19.73 -39.21
CA ALA A 716 11.48 -18.38 -39.67
C ALA A 716 12.89 -17.92 -39.25
N ILE A 717 13.64 -17.32 -40.17
CA ILE A 717 14.94 -16.71 -39.85
C ILE A 717 14.69 -15.23 -39.55
N LEU A 718 14.75 -14.85 -38.27
CA LEU A 718 14.68 -13.46 -37.82
C LEU A 718 15.94 -13.15 -36.99
N PRO A 719 16.87 -12.32 -37.50
CA PRO A 719 18.12 -12.02 -36.80
C PRO A 719 17.86 -11.26 -35.50
N ASN A 720 18.84 -11.22 -34.58
CA ASN A 720 18.76 -10.32 -33.43
C ASN A 720 19.02 -8.88 -33.87
N GLY A 721 18.42 -7.95 -33.15
CA GLY A 721 18.57 -6.53 -33.43
C GLY A 721 19.65 -5.87 -32.59
N ILE A 722 19.94 -4.62 -32.95
CA ILE A 722 20.74 -3.69 -32.15
C ILE A 722 19.97 -2.38 -32.00
N ASP A 723 20.05 -1.79 -30.80
CA ASP A 723 19.58 -0.44 -30.53
C ASP A 723 20.79 0.50 -30.51
N PRO A 724 21.02 1.29 -31.58
CA PRO A 724 22.22 2.10 -31.67
C PRO A 724 22.33 3.17 -30.59
N GLN A 725 21.20 3.58 -29.98
CA GLN A 725 21.22 4.57 -28.90
C GLN A 725 21.88 4.02 -27.63
N GLN A 726 21.82 2.71 -27.41
CA GLN A 726 22.45 2.05 -26.25
C GLN A 726 23.96 1.89 -26.39
N ILE A 727 24.53 2.21 -27.56
CA ILE A 727 25.96 2.07 -27.88
C ILE A 727 26.68 3.43 -27.90
N ILE A 728 25.96 4.53 -27.64
CA ILE A 728 26.54 5.87 -27.55
C ILE A 728 27.33 5.96 -26.22
N ALA A 729 28.59 6.37 -26.29
CA ALA A 729 29.32 6.78 -25.10
C ALA A 729 28.80 8.16 -24.65
N GLU A 730 28.29 8.28 -23.43
CA GLU A 730 28.05 9.59 -22.84
C GLU A 730 29.38 10.35 -22.83
N SER A 731 29.39 11.55 -23.40
CA SER A 731 30.52 12.48 -23.33
C SER A 731 30.68 12.93 -21.87
N SER A 732 31.24 12.06 -21.05
CA SER A 732 31.60 12.29 -19.68
C SER A 732 33.04 12.81 -19.66
N ASN A 733 33.16 14.08 -19.29
CA ASN A 733 34.36 14.81 -18.85
C ASN A 733 35.70 14.45 -19.52
N ASP A 734 36.25 15.45 -20.21
CA ASP A 734 37.62 15.60 -20.69
C ASP A 734 38.76 15.22 -19.69
N GLU A 735 38.45 14.81 -18.46
CA GLU A 735 39.42 14.49 -17.41
C GLU A 735 39.99 13.05 -17.49
N LEU A 736 39.45 12.19 -18.37
CA LEU A 736 40.06 10.88 -18.71
C LEU A 736 40.77 10.87 -20.08
N ASN A 737 40.94 12.03 -20.74
CA ASN A 737 41.68 12.20 -22.00
C ASN A 737 43.21 12.21 -21.83
N GLY A 738 43.72 11.39 -20.89
CA GLY A 738 45.15 11.14 -20.70
C GLY A 738 45.65 9.92 -21.46
N ASP A 739 45.20 9.67 -22.69
CA ASP A 739 45.71 8.55 -23.49
C ASP A 739 46.92 9.03 -24.31
N ASN A 740 48.12 8.94 -23.71
CA ASN A 740 49.42 9.07 -24.37
C ASN A 740 49.65 7.87 -25.33
N ARG A 741 48.73 7.59 -26.25
CA ARG A 741 48.92 6.57 -27.28
C ARG A 741 49.83 7.11 -28.38
N SER A 742 50.79 6.30 -28.79
CA SER A 742 51.58 6.62 -29.99
C SER A 742 50.72 6.39 -31.24
N ASP A 743 50.92 7.17 -32.31
CA ASP A 743 50.19 7.04 -33.60
C ASP A 743 50.28 5.64 -34.25
N ASN A 744 51.17 4.77 -33.74
CA ASN A 744 51.45 3.42 -34.24
C ASN A 744 50.90 2.30 -33.35
N GLU A 745 50.18 2.62 -32.27
CA GLU A 745 49.62 1.63 -31.36
C GLU A 745 48.16 1.31 -31.70
N LEU A 746 47.83 0.03 -31.94
CA LEU A 746 46.45 -0.42 -32.19
C LEU A 746 45.83 -1.05 -30.95
N LEU A 747 44.57 -0.73 -30.65
CA LEU A 747 43.76 -1.32 -29.60
C LEU A 747 42.60 -2.14 -30.18
N LEU A 748 42.59 -3.45 -29.93
CA LEU A 748 41.49 -4.35 -30.29
C LEU A 748 40.69 -4.71 -29.04
N PHE A 749 39.37 -4.53 -29.09
CA PHE A 749 38.47 -4.82 -27.98
C PHE A 749 37.59 -6.04 -28.26
N SER A 750 37.47 -6.89 -27.24
CA SER A 750 36.69 -8.11 -27.27
C SER A 750 35.84 -8.18 -26.01
N VAL A 751 34.53 -8.43 -26.16
CA VAL A 751 33.60 -8.55 -25.03
C VAL A 751 32.71 -9.79 -25.18
N GLY A 752 32.50 -10.52 -24.09
CA GLY A 752 31.60 -11.67 -24.07
C GLY A 752 31.83 -12.60 -22.87
N ARG A 753 31.03 -13.66 -22.80
CA ARG A 753 31.19 -14.69 -21.75
C ARG A 753 32.49 -15.47 -21.98
N LEU A 754 33.33 -15.62 -20.94
CA LEU A 754 34.63 -16.31 -21.05
C LEU A 754 34.47 -17.83 -20.98
N VAL A 755 33.99 -18.41 -22.08
CA VAL A 755 33.76 -19.85 -22.29
C VAL A 755 34.45 -20.33 -23.57
N LYS A 756 34.68 -21.64 -23.69
CA LYS A 756 35.51 -22.22 -24.75
C LYS A 756 34.97 -21.92 -26.15
N GLU A 757 33.65 -21.88 -26.33
CA GLU A 757 33.08 -21.56 -27.64
C GLU A 757 33.37 -20.12 -28.14
N LYS A 758 33.78 -19.18 -27.28
CA LYS A 758 34.10 -17.80 -27.68
C LYS A 758 35.54 -17.62 -28.19
N GLY A 759 36.41 -18.62 -28.04
CA GLY A 759 37.72 -18.66 -28.68
C GLY A 759 38.74 -17.60 -28.24
N PHE A 760 38.56 -16.95 -27.09
CA PHE A 760 39.45 -15.87 -26.61
C PHE A 760 40.92 -16.32 -26.41
N GLN A 761 41.19 -17.62 -26.28
CA GLN A 761 42.55 -18.17 -26.25
C GLN A 761 43.35 -17.79 -27.50
N THR A 762 42.69 -17.78 -28.66
CA THR A 762 43.29 -17.44 -29.97
C THR A 762 43.86 -16.01 -29.98
N ILE A 763 43.27 -15.09 -29.20
CA ILE A 763 43.77 -13.72 -29.04
C ILE A 763 45.13 -13.71 -28.35
N VAL A 764 45.28 -14.49 -27.28
CA VAL A 764 46.54 -14.58 -26.51
C VAL A 764 47.66 -15.17 -27.37
N GLU A 765 47.33 -16.16 -28.22
CA GLU A 765 48.26 -16.73 -29.18
C GLU A 765 48.66 -15.73 -30.28
N ALA A 766 47.71 -15.00 -30.83
CA ALA A 766 47.99 -13.96 -31.83
C ALA A 766 48.84 -12.81 -31.25
N ALA A 767 48.60 -12.41 -30.01
CA ALA A 767 49.39 -11.38 -29.32
C ALA A 767 50.88 -11.79 -29.18
N ASP A 768 51.16 -13.07 -28.91
CA ASP A 768 52.52 -13.62 -28.85
C ASP A 768 53.25 -13.48 -30.20
N ILE A 769 52.54 -13.79 -31.30
CA ILE A 769 53.07 -13.70 -32.66
C ILE A 769 53.33 -12.23 -33.04
N LEU A 770 52.37 -11.34 -32.77
CA LEU A 770 52.47 -9.90 -33.08
C LEU A 770 53.60 -9.22 -32.32
N ARG A 771 53.78 -9.55 -31.03
CA ARG A 771 54.92 -9.09 -30.23
C ARG A 771 56.24 -9.52 -30.85
N ASN A 772 56.37 -10.78 -31.27
CA ASN A 772 57.61 -11.29 -31.88
C ASN A 772 57.90 -10.63 -33.24
N LYS A 773 56.87 -10.14 -33.94
CA LYS A 773 56.98 -9.33 -35.15
C LYS A 773 57.30 -7.84 -34.88
N GLY A 774 57.31 -7.41 -33.61
CA GLY A 774 57.58 -6.02 -33.22
C GLY A 774 56.44 -5.05 -33.44
N LEU A 775 55.20 -5.53 -33.64
CA LEU A 775 54.02 -4.68 -33.79
C LEU A 775 53.44 -4.28 -32.44
N GLN A 776 53.11 -3.00 -32.26
CA GLN A 776 52.52 -2.48 -31.02
C GLN A 776 51.00 -2.62 -31.06
N VAL A 777 50.50 -3.74 -30.53
CA VAL A 777 49.07 -4.06 -30.48
C VAL A 777 48.67 -4.43 -29.07
N LYS A 778 47.60 -3.80 -28.57
CA LYS A 778 46.96 -4.11 -27.30
C LYS A 778 45.61 -4.77 -27.55
N PHE A 779 45.34 -5.82 -26.79
CA PHE A 779 44.05 -6.50 -26.75
C PHE A 779 43.41 -6.28 -25.40
N VAL A 780 42.14 -5.88 -25.39
CA VAL A 780 41.34 -5.79 -24.17
C VAL A 780 40.22 -6.81 -24.27
N ILE A 781 40.19 -7.74 -23.32
CA ILE A 781 39.17 -8.80 -23.25
C ILE A 781 38.34 -8.56 -21.99
N ALA A 782 37.05 -8.28 -22.17
CA ALA A 782 36.09 -8.05 -21.10
C ALA A 782 35.06 -9.18 -21.02
N GLY A 783 34.80 -9.66 -19.80
CA GLY A 783 33.87 -10.75 -19.56
C GLY A 783 34.03 -11.44 -18.21
N LYS A 784 33.03 -12.25 -17.88
CA LYS A 784 33.08 -13.25 -16.80
C LYS A 784 32.90 -14.64 -17.39
N GLY A 785 33.53 -15.63 -16.78
CA GLY A 785 33.36 -17.03 -17.15
C GLY A 785 34.48 -17.91 -16.62
N PRO A 786 34.32 -19.23 -16.72
CA PRO A 786 35.25 -20.21 -16.16
C PRO A 786 36.66 -20.14 -16.77
N LEU A 787 36.83 -19.53 -17.96
CA LEU A 787 38.14 -19.41 -18.59
C LEU A 787 38.98 -18.21 -18.13
N PHE A 788 38.47 -17.34 -17.24
CA PHE A 788 39.21 -16.15 -16.83
C PHE A 788 40.61 -16.49 -16.29
N ASP A 789 40.70 -17.46 -15.38
CA ASP A 789 41.96 -17.85 -14.74
C ASP A 789 42.92 -18.51 -15.75
N GLU A 790 42.40 -19.36 -16.63
CA GLU A 790 43.17 -20.00 -17.71
C GLU A 790 43.80 -18.95 -18.64
N LEU A 791 43.01 -17.97 -19.10
CA LEU A 791 43.50 -16.88 -19.94
C LEU A 791 44.56 -16.03 -19.24
N ASN A 792 44.35 -15.71 -17.96
CA ASN A 792 45.30 -14.93 -17.17
C ASN A 792 46.63 -15.68 -16.99
N GLU A 793 46.56 -17.00 -16.77
CA GLU A 793 47.76 -17.85 -16.69
C GLU A 793 48.50 -17.91 -18.04
N MET A 794 47.78 -18.02 -19.17
CA MET A 794 48.37 -17.97 -20.51
C MET A 794 49.11 -16.64 -20.76
N VAL A 795 48.50 -15.51 -20.40
CA VAL A 795 49.09 -14.17 -20.56
C VAL A 795 50.39 -14.05 -19.74
N ARG A 796 50.39 -14.50 -18.48
CA ARG A 796 51.58 -14.48 -17.62
C ARG A 796 52.68 -15.40 -18.10
N LYS A 797 52.34 -16.65 -18.47
CA LYS A 797 53.32 -17.64 -18.97
C LYS A 797 54.02 -17.19 -20.25
N LYS A 798 53.32 -16.43 -21.10
CA LYS A 798 53.87 -15.89 -22.35
C LYS A 798 54.48 -14.48 -22.19
N HIS A 799 54.47 -13.87 -21.00
CA HIS A 799 54.93 -12.50 -20.75
C HIS A 799 54.23 -11.45 -21.65
N LEU A 800 52.89 -11.50 -21.69
CA LEU A 800 52.04 -10.66 -22.53
C LEU A 800 51.24 -9.61 -21.74
N GLU A 801 51.59 -9.33 -20.49
CA GLU A 801 50.85 -8.42 -19.60
C GLU A 801 50.73 -6.99 -20.17
N ASN A 802 51.69 -6.56 -20.99
CA ASN A 802 51.67 -5.26 -21.67
C ASN A 802 50.88 -5.27 -23.00
N HIS A 803 50.45 -6.43 -23.48
CA HIS A 803 49.78 -6.63 -24.78
C HIS A 803 48.35 -7.16 -24.64
N VAL A 804 48.02 -7.85 -23.55
CA VAL A 804 46.68 -8.39 -23.30
C VAL A 804 46.19 -7.96 -21.92
N HIS A 805 45.10 -7.21 -21.89
CA HIS A 805 44.43 -6.76 -20.68
C HIS A 805 43.11 -7.51 -20.50
N LEU A 806 43.02 -8.29 -19.41
CA LEU A 806 41.78 -8.94 -18.99
C LEU A 806 41.03 -7.99 -18.04
N ALA A 807 39.98 -7.32 -18.54
CA ALA A 807 39.25 -6.30 -17.79
C ALA A 807 38.27 -6.88 -16.74
N GLY A 808 37.95 -8.17 -16.84
CA GLY A 808 36.89 -8.77 -16.03
C GLY A 808 35.50 -8.31 -16.48
N PHE A 809 34.52 -8.31 -15.58
CA PHE A 809 33.18 -7.81 -15.89
C PHE A 809 33.21 -6.29 -16.04
N VAL A 810 32.60 -5.80 -17.13
CA VAL A 810 32.43 -4.38 -17.41
C VAL A 810 30.94 -4.05 -17.46
N SER A 811 30.55 -2.88 -16.97
CA SER A 811 29.22 -2.32 -17.16
C SER A 811 28.97 -1.96 -18.63
N ASP A 812 27.72 -1.66 -19.00
CA ASP A 812 27.40 -1.21 -20.36
C ASP A 812 28.08 0.13 -20.71
N GLU A 813 28.21 1.04 -19.73
CA GLU A 813 28.95 2.30 -19.87
C GLU A 813 30.46 2.07 -20.10
N GLU A 814 31.05 1.17 -19.32
CA GLU A 814 32.47 0.80 -19.46
C GLU A 814 32.71 0.10 -20.81
N ARG A 815 31.80 -0.79 -21.23
CA ARG A 815 31.84 -1.44 -22.54
C ARG A 815 31.78 -0.40 -23.67
N ASN A 816 30.86 0.55 -23.60
CA ASN A 816 30.73 1.61 -24.61
C ASN A 816 32.00 2.49 -24.64
N THR A 817 32.59 2.77 -23.47
CA THR A 817 33.88 3.47 -23.35
C THR A 817 35.02 2.69 -24.01
N TRP A 818 35.07 1.37 -23.81
CA TRP A 818 36.06 0.51 -24.46
C TRP A 818 35.88 0.44 -25.97
N PHE A 819 34.64 0.32 -26.46
CA PHE A 819 34.36 0.43 -27.89
C PHE A 819 34.84 1.77 -28.43
N ALA A 820 34.50 2.89 -27.78
CA ALA A 820 34.92 4.23 -28.21
C ALA A 820 36.45 4.36 -28.34
N LYS A 821 37.20 3.77 -27.41
CA LYS A 821 38.67 3.76 -27.38
C LYS A 821 39.34 2.78 -28.35
N ALA A 822 38.64 1.74 -28.81
CA ALA A 822 39.20 0.71 -29.66
C ALA A 822 39.33 1.17 -31.12
N ASP A 823 40.30 0.60 -31.83
CA ASP A 823 40.46 0.72 -33.29
C ASP A 823 39.62 -0.33 -34.02
N ALA A 824 39.46 -1.51 -33.42
CA ALA A 824 38.64 -2.59 -33.94
C ALA A 824 38.00 -3.44 -32.82
N ALA A 825 36.86 -4.06 -33.14
CA ALA A 825 36.21 -5.04 -32.30
C ALA A 825 36.52 -6.45 -32.82
N LEU A 826 36.96 -7.37 -31.95
CA LEU A 826 37.42 -8.70 -32.35
C LEU A 826 36.63 -9.81 -31.63
N PHE A 827 36.05 -10.74 -32.39
CA PHE A 827 35.24 -11.84 -31.87
C PHE A 827 35.66 -13.19 -32.50
N PRO A 828 36.64 -13.90 -31.92
CA PRO A 828 37.24 -15.11 -32.48
C PRO A 828 36.46 -16.40 -32.11
N SER A 829 35.13 -16.34 -32.06
CA SER A 829 34.28 -17.45 -31.63
C SER A 829 34.54 -18.73 -32.44
N HIS A 830 34.47 -19.89 -31.78
CA HIS A 830 34.46 -21.21 -32.41
C HIS A 830 33.02 -21.61 -32.79
N TYR A 831 32.06 -21.28 -31.92
CA TYR A 831 30.63 -21.44 -32.15
C TYR A 831 29.92 -20.15 -31.73
N GLU A 832 29.11 -19.61 -32.65
CA GLU A 832 28.34 -18.39 -32.42
C GLU A 832 27.01 -18.46 -33.17
N PRO A 833 25.87 -18.74 -32.50
CA PRO A 833 24.57 -18.84 -33.17
C PRO A 833 24.19 -17.59 -33.97
N PHE A 834 24.50 -16.42 -33.40
CA PHE A 834 24.29 -15.10 -34.02
C PHE A 834 25.49 -14.17 -33.83
N GLY A 835 25.74 -13.73 -32.60
CA GLY A 835 26.82 -12.80 -32.26
C GLY A 835 26.36 -11.34 -32.13
N ILE A 836 25.49 -11.04 -31.16
CA ILE A 836 25.01 -9.67 -30.86
C ILE A 836 26.19 -8.69 -30.67
N VAL A 837 27.28 -9.15 -30.03
CA VAL A 837 28.49 -8.35 -29.80
C VAL A 837 29.14 -7.84 -31.10
N ALA A 838 28.99 -8.56 -32.23
CA ALA A 838 29.46 -8.08 -33.52
C ALA A 838 28.61 -6.89 -34.02
N LEU A 839 27.29 -6.94 -33.82
CA LEU A 839 26.42 -5.80 -34.09
C LEU A 839 26.73 -4.61 -33.17
N GLU A 840 27.05 -4.85 -31.89
CA GLU A 840 27.48 -3.80 -30.96
C GLU A 840 28.76 -3.12 -31.45
N GLY A 841 29.75 -3.89 -31.90
CA GLY A 841 30.98 -3.34 -32.51
C GLY A 841 30.71 -2.53 -33.78
N MET A 842 29.85 -3.04 -34.68
CA MET A 842 29.45 -2.31 -35.89
C MET A 842 28.71 -1.01 -35.55
N ALA A 843 27.74 -1.06 -34.63
CA ALA A 843 26.97 0.10 -34.21
C ALA A 843 27.81 1.15 -33.47
N ALA A 844 28.91 0.74 -32.82
CA ALA A 844 29.89 1.63 -32.22
C ALA A 844 30.84 2.31 -33.23
N GLY A 845 30.65 2.05 -34.54
CA GLY A 845 31.52 2.59 -35.58
C GLY A 845 32.93 2.03 -35.50
N LYS A 846 33.07 0.73 -35.23
CA LYS A 846 34.36 0.03 -35.14
C LYS A 846 34.49 -0.98 -36.25
N LEU A 847 35.73 -1.15 -36.75
CA LEU A 847 36.01 -2.24 -37.67
C LEU A 847 35.78 -3.56 -36.91
N THR A 848 34.77 -4.31 -37.33
CA THR A 848 34.38 -5.56 -36.66
C THR A 848 35.04 -6.74 -37.37
N ILE A 849 35.82 -7.51 -36.60
CA ILE A 849 36.59 -8.67 -37.04
C ILE A 849 35.98 -9.90 -36.36
N VAL A 850 35.48 -10.86 -37.15
CA VAL A 850 34.74 -12.01 -36.63
C VAL A 850 35.24 -13.32 -37.22
N SER A 851 35.10 -14.41 -36.47
CA SER A 851 35.29 -15.75 -37.04
C SER A 851 34.27 -16.06 -38.15
N ASP A 852 34.70 -16.73 -39.23
CA ASP A 852 33.82 -17.27 -40.29
C ASP A 852 33.07 -18.54 -39.81
N THR A 853 32.27 -18.39 -38.76
CA THR A 853 31.48 -19.47 -38.15
C THR A 853 30.10 -18.98 -37.74
N GLY A 854 29.13 -19.91 -37.68
CA GLY A 854 27.78 -19.65 -37.19
C GLY A 854 27.10 -18.43 -37.83
N GLY A 855 26.36 -17.66 -37.03
CA GLY A 855 25.69 -16.45 -37.49
C GLY A 855 26.62 -15.25 -37.74
N LEU A 856 27.84 -15.24 -37.20
CA LEU A 856 28.82 -14.17 -37.48
C LEU A 856 29.16 -14.08 -38.97
N LYS A 857 29.19 -15.23 -39.64
CA LYS A 857 29.38 -15.35 -41.09
C LYS A 857 28.33 -14.58 -41.90
N GLU A 858 27.11 -14.49 -41.37
CA GLU A 858 25.97 -13.82 -42.03
C GLU A 858 25.90 -12.33 -41.68
N ILE A 859 26.45 -11.92 -40.52
CA ILE A 859 26.48 -10.52 -40.08
C ILE A 859 27.52 -9.70 -40.88
N ILE A 860 28.70 -10.28 -41.10
CA ILE A 860 29.81 -9.59 -41.78
C ILE A 860 29.89 -10.04 -43.24
N GLU A 861 30.03 -9.09 -44.16
CA GLU A 861 30.45 -9.32 -45.53
C GLU A 861 31.94 -8.99 -45.62
N HIS A 862 32.74 -10.02 -45.97
CA HIS A 862 34.20 -9.95 -45.87
C HIS A 862 34.77 -8.87 -46.79
N GLU A 863 35.62 -8.01 -46.24
CA GLU A 863 36.24 -6.86 -46.93
C GLU A 863 35.24 -5.77 -47.39
N GLU A 864 33.95 -5.88 -47.04
CA GLU A 864 32.93 -4.88 -47.38
C GLU A 864 32.35 -4.19 -46.13
N THR A 865 31.94 -4.97 -45.11
CA THR A 865 31.37 -4.44 -43.86
C THR A 865 32.20 -4.79 -42.62
N GLY A 866 33.24 -5.60 -42.80
CA GLY A 866 34.17 -6.01 -41.75
C GLY A 866 35.14 -7.08 -42.24
N LEU A 867 35.92 -7.66 -41.33
CA LEU A 867 36.88 -8.72 -41.64
C LEU A 867 36.42 -10.06 -41.07
N LYS A 868 36.74 -11.13 -41.80
CA LYS A 868 36.50 -12.51 -41.36
C LYS A 868 37.84 -13.18 -41.13
N ILE A 869 37.91 -13.97 -40.07
CA ILE A 869 39.07 -14.76 -39.67
C ILE A 869 38.70 -16.23 -39.57
N TYR A 870 39.68 -17.12 -39.66
CA TYR A 870 39.43 -18.55 -39.49
C TYR A 870 39.27 -18.86 -37.99
N PRO A 871 38.24 -19.63 -37.58
CA PRO A 871 38.11 -20.06 -36.19
C PRO A 871 39.34 -20.84 -35.72
N ASN A 872 39.78 -20.57 -34.49
CA ASN A 872 40.93 -21.25 -33.86
C ASN A 872 42.26 -21.12 -34.66
N ASP A 873 42.43 -20.04 -35.42
CA ASP A 873 43.66 -19.75 -36.16
C ASP A 873 44.25 -18.38 -35.77
N PRO A 874 45.29 -18.31 -34.91
CA PRO A 874 45.90 -17.05 -34.52
C PRO A 874 46.57 -16.33 -35.69
N HIS A 875 46.99 -17.02 -36.75
CA HIS A 875 47.59 -16.38 -37.92
C HIS A 875 46.58 -15.54 -38.71
N SER A 876 45.32 -15.92 -38.74
CA SER A 876 44.26 -15.12 -39.35
C SER A 876 43.97 -13.82 -38.58
N ILE A 877 44.13 -13.79 -37.26
CA ILE A 877 44.10 -12.55 -36.46
C ILE A 877 45.29 -11.67 -36.79
N VAL A 878 46.50 -12.26 -36.89
CA VAL A 878 47.71 -11.52 -37.30
C VAL A 878 47.55 -10.90 -38.69
N TRP A 879 46.99 -11.65 -39.63
CA TRP A 879 46.67 -11.13 -40.97
C TRP A 879 45.70 -9.95 -40.91
N ALA A 880 44.63 -10.04 -40.11
CA ALA A 880 43.66 -8.95 -39.99
C ALA A 880 44.29 -7.66 -39.42
N VAL A 881 45.19 -7.79 -38.44
CA VAL A 881 45.96 -6.66 -37.90
C VAL A 881 46.91 -6.08 -38.96
N GLU A 882 47.64 -6.91 -39.69
CA GLU A 882 48.52 -6.46 -40.78
C GLU A 882 47.73 -5.77 -41.90
N TYR A 883 46.53 -6.28 -42.21
CA TYR A 883 45.61 -5.68 -43.16
C TYR A 883 45.15 -4.28 -42.70
N MET A 884 44.80 -4.11 -41.42
CA MET A 884 44.41 -2.81 -40.86
C MET A 884 45.54 -1.78 -40.98
N ILE A 885 46.78 -2.20 -40.73
CA ILE A 885 47.95 -1.33 -40.83
C ILE A 885 48.18 -0.92 -42.29
N ALA A 886 48.07 -1.87 -43.23
CA ALA A 886 48.32 -1.63 -44.64
C ALA A 886 47.20 -0.86 -45.36
N ASN A 887 45.93 -1.00 -44.93
CA ASN A 887 44.75 -0.54 -45.66
C ASN A 887 43.85 0.39 -44.83
N ARG A 888 44.42 1.34 -44.09
CA ARG A 888 43.68 2.23 -43.16
C ARG A 888 42.44 2.90 -43.77
N GLU A 889 42.54 3.45 -44.98
CA GLU A 889 41.40 4.12 -45.64
C GLU A 889 40.31 3.13 -46.04
N HIS A 890 40.68 1.93 -46.49
CA HIS A 890 39.70 0.89 -46.79
C HIS A 890 38.98 0.43 -45.51
N CYS A 891 39.71 0.28 -44.41
CA CYS A 891 39.14 -0.05 -43.10
C CYS A 891 38.14 1.00 -42.60
N LYS A 892 38.38 2.29 -42.84
CA LYS A 892 37.42 3.36 -42.52
C LYS A 892 36.13 3.21 -43.32
N GLU A 893 36.23 2.96 -44.62
CA GLU A 893 35.05 2.77 -45.46
C GLU A 893 34.27 1.50 -45.09
N MET A 894 34.96 0.38 -44.82
CA MET A 894 34.33 -0.85 -44.30
C MET A 894 33.60 -0.60 -42.98
N THR A 895 34.21 0.16 -42.07
CA THR A 895 33.62 0.51 -40.79
C THR A 895 32.33 1.32 -40.98
N ARG A 896 32.35 2.32 -41.87
CA ARG A 896 31.17 3.13 -42.19
C ARG A 896 30.04 2.28 -42.76
N LYS A 897 30.34 1.39 -43.71
CA LYS A 897 29.35 0.45 -44.28
C LYS A 897 28.82 -0.54 -43.24
N GLY A 898 29.67 -1.04 -42.36
CA GLY A 898 29.29 -1.92 -41.25
C GLY A 898 28.34 -1.22 -40.27
N GLU A 899 28.67 0.01 -39.87
CA GLU A 899 27.79 0.82 -39.02
C GLU A 899 26.42 1.08 -39.67
N GLU A 900 26.41 1.45 -40.95
CA GLU A 900 25.19 1.66 -41.74
C GLU A 900 24.34 0.39 -41.81
N THR A 901 24.98 -0.77 -42.03
CA THR A 901 24.31 -2.08 -42.08
C THR A 901 23.68 -2.43 -40.73
N ALA A 902 24.41 -2.25 -39.63
CA ALA A 902 23.89 -2.51 -38.28
C ALA A 902 22.66 -1.64 -37.96
N ARG A 903 22.70 -0.36 -38.34
CA ARG A 903 21.59 0.59 -38.09
C ARG A 903 20.36 0.35 -38.95
N THR A 904 20.51 -0.23 -40.14
CA THR A 904 19.41 -0.35 -41.12
C THR A 904 18.84 -1.78 -41.18
N VAL A 905 19.70 -2.79 -41.38
CA VAL A 905 19.28 -4.18 -41.60
C VAL A 905 18.93 -4.87 -40.28
N PHE A 906 19.68 -4.55 -39.22
CA PHE A 906 19.57 -5.19 -37.91
C PHE A 906 18.90 -4.27 -36.87
N SER A 907 18.04 -3.34 -37.30
CA SER A 907 17.24 -2.54 -36.36
C SER A 907 16.18 -3.40 -35.68
N TRP A 908 16.07 -3.25 -34.35
CA TRP A 908 15.00 -3.87 -33.57
C TRP A 908 13.59 -3.47 -34.03
N ASP A 909 13.40 -2.29 -34.62
CA ASP A 909 12.09 -1.88 -35.16
C ASP A 909 11.66 -2.83 -36.29
N SER A 910 12.54 -3.11 -37.25
CA SER A 910 12.25 -4.02 -38.37
C SER A 910 12.07 -5.47 -37.91
N ILE A 911 12.84 -5.90 -36.90
CA ILE A 911 12.75 -7.26 -36.38
C ILE A 911 11.46 -7.46 -35.60
N ALA A 912 11.02 -6.47 -34.82
CA ALA A 912 9.75 -6.51 -34.12
C ALA A 912 8.56 -6.55 -35.09
N GLU A 913 8.59 -5.77 -36.18
CA GLU A 913 7.56 -5.82 -37.24
C GLU A 913 7.44 -7.22 -37.86
N LYS A 914 8.57 -7.82 -38.27
CA LYS A 914 8.59 -9.18 -38.83
C LYS A 914 8.11 -10.24 -37.83
N THR A 915 8.42 -10.03 -36.54
CA THR A 915 7.95 -10.92 -35.47
C THR A 915 6.43 -10.79 -35.28
N ALA A 916 5.90 -9.57 -35.31
CA ALA A 916 4.46 -9.31 -35.25
C ALA A 916 3.70 -9.93 -36.44
N ASP A 917 4.27 -9.84 -37.65
CA ASP A 917 3.73 -10.50 -38.84
C ASP A 917 3.68 -12.02 -38.68
N LEU A 918 4.69 -12.62 -38.05
CA LEU A 918 4.69 -14.05 -37.76
C LEU A 918 3.58 -14.43 -36.79
N TYR A 919 3.34 -13.65 -35.73
CA TYR A 919 2.21 -13.91 -34.81
C TYR A 919 0.87 -13.90 -35.56
N ASN A 920 0.67 -12.95 -36.48
CA ASN A 920 -0.52 -12.89 -37.32
C ASN A 920 -0.67 -14.13 -38.22
N LYS A 921 0.42 -14.58 -38.84
CA LYS A 921 0.43 -15.75 -39.71
C LYS A 921 0.06 -17.03 -38.96
N VAL A 922 0.61 -17.23 -37.76
CA VAL A 922 0.36 -18.45 -36.97
C VAL A 922 -1.10 -18.51 -36.53
N GLN A 923 -1.66 -17.43 -35.97
CA GLN A 923 -3.05 -17.41 -35.48
C GLN A 923 -4.08 -17.66 -36.58
N ASN A 924 -3.85 -17.15 -37.80
CA ASN A 924 -4.73 -17.38 -38.96
C ASN A 924 -4.73 -18.84 -39.44
N ASN A 925 -3.63 -19.57 -39.23
CA ASN A 925 -3.55 -20.99 -39.57
C ASN A 925 -4.28 -21.86 -38.54
N THR A 926 -4.23 -21.50 -37.25
CA THR A 926 -4.96 -22.21 -36.19
C THR A 926 -6.48 -22.05 -36.35
N ALA A 927 -6.95 -20.85 -36.71
CA ALA A 927 -8.38 -20.57 -36.95
C ALA A 927 -8.98 -21.36 -38.14
N LYS A 928 -8.17 -21.73 -39.14
CA LYS A 928 -8.64 -22.50 -40.31
C LYS A 928 -8.80 -24.00 -40.03
N VAL A 929 -8.08 -24.54 -39.05
CA VAL A 929 -8.14 -25.98 -38.70
C VAL A 929 -9.32 -26.27 -37.77
N GLY A 930 -9.70 -25.34 -36.88
CA GLY A 930 -10.84 -25.49 -35.97
C GLY A 930 -12.23 -25.40 -36.63
N GLY A 931 -12.32 -25.01 -37.91
CA GLY A 931 -13.59 -24.93 -38.67
C GLY A 931 -13.95 -26.19 -39.46
N MET A 932 -13.14 -27.25 -39.37
CA MET A 932 -13.41 -28.57 -39.98
C MET A 932 -13.40 -29.66 -38.91
N VAL A 933 -14.34 -29.62 -37.97
CA VAL A 933 -14.74 -30.79 -37.15
C VAL A 933 -16.25 -30.80 -36.99
#